data_AF-A0A813UHT2-F1
#
_entry.id   AF-A0A813UHT2-F1
#
_cell.length_a   1.000
_cell.length_b   1.000
_cell.length_c   1.000
_cell.angle_alpha   90.00
_cell.angle_beta   90.00
_cell.angle_gamma   90.00
#
_symmetry.space_group_name_H-M   'P 1'
#
loop_
_entity.id
_entity.type
_entity.pdbx_description
1 polymer ?
#
loop_
_entity_poly.entity_id
_entity_poly.type
_entity_poly.pdbx_seq_one_letter_code
_entity_poly.pdbx_strand_id
1 'polypeptide(L)'
;MTIINEWFKERFPKYRYALKHADPRTQNWFLLWNDPSGVIFLTLCYLLFVYFGPRVMRKREPLRVPSSMLFVYNLGLVAVSLYMLEEILVGVYQSGYSLVCQKLNVSRKPSEMKVTNALWLYYVSKAAEYMDTVFMIIRKRFTQITFLHCFHHSSMLIIWWIVMTWIPGGQAWFGPTLNCLIHVMMYTYYGLSAIPSLRDKLWWKKYITLFQLFGIILIHSMQGIVFGCEYPLWGQWLLGGYMIMMLILFINFYFQEYITRSNERKRPKSHLKIDNDEKTTSRQKDSYSVPKTLSLTYFNMASNKRKEPATDDSDVLIIRPLGAGQEVGRSCIYVEFKGKKILLDFGIHPGLSGRAALPFIDNTIEPEELDLLLISHFHLDHCGALPWFLNKTNFKGRCFMTHATKAIYKWLLSDCIRVSNVSADEMLYTEAELNATMPRIETINFHQEIEINGIKFWCYHAGHVLGAAMFMIEIAGVKVLYTGDFSRQEDRHLMSAEVPNMRPDVLITESTYGVHVHEPREQRENRFTRLVHDIVTRGGRCLIPVFALGRAQELLLILDEYWSLHPDLHEYPIYYASSLAKKCMSVYQTYIDAMNDKIKKQSAISNPFKFKHIASLKTIDDFDDIGPCVVLASPGMMQSGLSRELFECWCTDKRNGVIIAGYCVEGTLAKMILSEPEEIATMSGQKLPLKCSVDYISFSAHTDCNQTTDFIRELKPPHVILVHGESTEMHRLRAHLVRKFEDDLECKLQVYTPKNTQAVELRFRGEKTAKVVGQLAADKPSDGTILSGILVRRNFKLHMMAPEDLQNYTSMSRSTVTQHLGIQFTAAPRSLVLNLSQVAGELEQVGDKQRPGIRVFGAINIFLENKMLVLEWDSSPVNDVYADAVVTVILKTESGNYPGYTDTPIQVDRKHVRECLFETLKDMYGASAVVMENDNKLAITIDEKKVTIDLDSLEIKGDDEEIVSMIETTVKHLSACIQPLKLSALT
;
A
#
# COMPACT_ATOMS: atom_id res chain seq x y z
N MET A 1 -3.62 57.67 8.56
CA MET A 1 -3.05 57.44 7.21
C MET A 1 -1.86 58.35 6.91
N THR A 2 -1.94 59.66 7.17
CA THR A 2 -0.85 60.63 6.94
C THR A 2 0.45 60.32 7.69
N ILE A 3 0.37 59.94 8.98
CA ILE A 3 1.54 59.62 9.81
C ILE A 3 2.31 58.38 9.31
N ILE A 4 1.59 57.35 8.83
CA ILE A 4 2.21 56.14 8.26
C ILE A 4 2.90 56.48 6.93
N ASN A 5 2.30 57.37 6.14
CA ASN A 5 2.81 57.77 4.84
C ASN A 5 4.09 58.62 4.96
N GLU A 6 4.15 59.52 5.94
CA GLU A 6 5.37 60.28 6.25
C GLU A 6 6.46 59.39 6.86
N TRP A 7 6.10 58.51 7.80
CA TRP A 7 7.02 57.54 8.40
C TRP A 7 7.68 56.62 7.34
N PHE A 8 6.91 56.16 6.34
CA PHE A 8 7.44 55.32 5.25
C PHE A 8 8.35 56.12 4.29
N LYS A 9 7.98 57.37 3.98
CA LYS A 9 8.74 58.25 3.06
C LYS A 9 10.04 58.79 3.67
N GLU A 10 10.12 58.93 5.00
CA GLU A 10 11.34 59.32 5.72
C GLU A 10 12.32 58.15 5.90
N ARG A 11 11.82 56.94 6.18
CA ARG A 11 12.68 55.80 6.56
C ARG A 11 13.30 55.04 5.38
N PHE A 12 12.77 55.18 4.17
CA PHE A 12 13.21 54.41 2.99
C PHE A 12 13.62 55.30 1.80
N PRO A 13 14.85 55.86 1.77
CA PRO A 13 15.33 56.67 0.64
C PRO A 13 15.34 55.92 -0.70
N LYS A 14 15.51 54.59 -0.68
CA LYS A 14 15.40 53.71 -1.87
C LYS A 14 13.98 53.66 -2.46
N TYR A 15 12.94 53.92 -1.67
CA TYR A 15 11.54 53.92 -2.13
C TYR A 15 11.23 55.13 -3.04
N ARG A 16 11.77 56.32 -2.72
CA ARG A 16 11.65 57.51 -3.60
C ARG A 16 12.33 57.29 -4.94
N TYR A 17 13.49 56.63 -4.94
CA TYR A 17 14.21 56.26 -6.17
C TYR A 17 13.39 55.28 -7.02
N ALA A 18 12.78 54.27 -6.40
CA ALA A 18 11.91 53.31 -7.09
C ALA A 18 10.66 53.98 -7.69
N LEU A 19 9.97 54.87 -6.95
CA LEU A 19 8.80 55.59 -7.44
C LEU A 19 9.07 56.46 -8.67
N LYS A 20 10.30 57.02 -8.81
CA LYS A 20 10.70 57.77 -10.01
C LYS A 20 10.70 56.91 -11.29
N HIS A 21 10.81 55.59 -11.14
CA HIS A 21 10.85 54.61 -12.24
C HIS A 21 9.53 53.82 -12.36
N ALA A 22 8.44 54.28 -11.73
CA ALA A 22 7.11 53.67 -11.87
C ALA A 22 6.56 53.85 -13.30
N ASP A 23 5.78 52.88 -13.79
CA ASP A 23 5.24 52.90 -15.16
C ASP A 23 4.19 54.03 -15.30
N PRO A 24 4.34 54.95 -16.26
CA PRO A 24 3.45 56.10 -16.43
C PRO A 24 2.05 55.74 -16.95
N ARG A 25 1.76 54.49 -17.32
CA ARG A 25 0.45 54.04 -17.82
C ARG A 25 -0.53 53.73 -16.70
N THR A 26 -0.05 53.23 -15.56
CA THR A 26 -0.88 52.73 -14.45
C THR A 26 -0.94 53.69 -13.25
N GLN A 27 -0.28 54.84 -13.35
CA GLN A 27 -0.26 55.84 -12.28
C GLN A 27 -1.67 56.29 -11.88
N ASN A 28 -1.94 56.30 -10.58
CA ASN A 28 -3.20 56.73 -9.96
C ASN A 28 -4.43 55.87 -10.31
N TRP A 29 -4.25 54.68 -10.90
CA TRP A 29 -5.36 53.74 -11.06
C TRP A 29 -5.85 53.26 -9.70
N PHE A 30 -7.11 52.82 -9.64
CA PHE A 30 -7.71 52.37 -8.39
C PHE A 30 -6.89 51.22 -7.77
N LEU A 31 -6.58 51.35 -6.47
CA LEU A 31 -5.66 50.52 -5.69
C LEU A 31 -4.17 50.55 -6.13
N LEU A 32 -3.77 51.46 -7.03
CA LEU A 32 -2.38 51.70 -7.47
C LEU A 32 -1.95 53.15 -7.19
N TRP A 33 -2.34 53.69 -6.02
CA TRP A 33 -1.87 54.99 -5.57
C TRP A 33 -0.36 54.98 -5.34
N ASN A 34 0.26 56.16 -5.36
CA ASN A 34 1.72 56.34 -5.18
C ASN A 34 2.24 55.95 -3.78
N ASP A 35 1.41 55.29 -2.96
CA ASP A 35 1.77 54.72 -1.68
C ASP A 35 1.13 53.32 -1.50
N PRO A 36 1.84 52.39 -0.84
CA PRO A 36 1.36 51.02 -0.64
C PRO A 36 0.32 50.92 0.49
N SER A 37 -0.07 52.02 1.14
CA SER A 37 -0.81 51.97 2.40
C SER A 37 -2.18 51.33 2.23
N GLY A 38 -2.86 51.56 1.10
CA GLY A 38 -4.16 50.93 0.80
C GLY A 38 -4.06 49.41 0.70
N VAL A 39 -3.05 48.89 0.00
CA VAL A 39 -2.82 47.45 -0.18
C VAL A 39 -2.39 46.78 1.12
N ILE A 40 -1.49 47.42 1.86
CA ILE A 40 -1.05 46.94 3.18
C ILE A 40 -2.23 46.91 4.14
N PHE A 41 -3.06 47.96 4.16
CA PHE A 41 -4.25 48.02 5.01
C PHE A 41 -5.25 46.91 4.68
N LEU A 42 -5.58 46.69 3.40
CA LEU A 42 -6.48 45.61 3.00
C LEU A 42 -5.93 44.23 3.37
N THR A 43 -4.63 44.00 3.18
CA THR A 43 -3.96 42.74 3.54
C THR A 43 -3.94 42.52 5.05
N LEU A 44 -3.68 43.57 5.84
CA LEU A 44 -3.74 43.51 7.31
C LEU A 44 -5.16 43.22 7.80
N CYS A 45 -6.17 43.88 7.23
CA CYS A 45 -7.58 43.60 7.52
C CYS A 45 -7.93 42.14 7.24
N TYR A 46 -7.48 41.61 6.11
CA TYR A 46 -7.64 40.19 5.76
C TYR A 46 -6.97 39.28 6.81
N LEU A 47 -5.71 39.53 7.15
CA LEU A 47 -4.97 38.72 8.14
C LEU A 47 -5.61 38.78 9.54
N LEU A 48 -6.06 39.96 9.97
CA LEU A 48 -6.82 40.13 11.22
C LEU A 48 -8.13 39.35 11.17
N PHE A 49 -8.85 39.38 10.05
CA PHE A 49 -10.09 38.61 9.89
C PHE A 49 -9.83 37.11 9.91
N VAL A 50 -8.77 36.62 9.26
CA VAL A 50 -8.37 35.20 9.30
C VAL A 50 -7.94 34.78 10.72
N TYR A 51 -7.30 35.67 11.48
CA TYR A 51 -6.86 35.37 12.84
C TYR A 51 -8.00 35.42 13.87
N PHE A 52 -8.82 36.47 13.86
CA PHE A 52 -9.89 36.68 14.83
C PHE A 52 -11.21 36.03 14.44
N GLY A 53 -11.54 35.99 13.14
CA GLY A 53 -12.81 35.47 12.61
C GLY A 53 -13.14 34.05 13.09
N PRO A 54 -12.23 33.06 12.97
CA PRO A 54 -12.45 31.71 13.50
C PRO A 54 -12.64 31.69 15.02
N ARG A 55 -11.94 32.56 15.77
CA ARG A 55 -12.05 32.64 17.24
C ARG A 55 -13.42 33.16 17.67
N VAL A 56 -13.95 34.16 16.98
CA VAL A 56 -15.29 34.71 17.23
C VAL A 56 -16.37 33.70 16.81
N MET A 57 -16.25 33.13 15.61
CA MET A 57 -17.24 32.19 15.07
C MET A 57 -17.27 30.84 15.80
N ARG A 58 -16.21 30.43 16.50
CA ARG A 58 -16.25 29.22 17.36
C ARG A 58 -17.40 29.24 18.37
N LYS A 59 -17.74 30.42 18.91
CA LYS A 59 -18.77 30.60 19.94
C LYS A 59 -20.16 30.97 19.41
N ARG A 60 -20.34 31.12 18.09
CA ARG A 60 -21.62 31.52 17.45
C ARG A 60 -22.14 30.42 16.52
N GLU A 61 -23.41 30.40 16.16
CA GLU A 61 -23.92 29.45 15.15
C GLU A 61 -23.43 29.79 13.72
N PRO A 62 -23.31 28.80 12.80
CA PRO A 62 -22.95 29.07 11.42
C PRO A 62 -24.02 29.91 10.72
N LEU A 63 -23.62 31.00 10.07
CA LEU A 63 -24.55 31.84 9.31
C LEU A 63 -25.07 31.07 8.09
N ARG A 64 -26.39 30.99 7.95
CA ARG A 64 -27.07 30.36 6.80
C ARG A 64 -26.95 31.26 5.57
N VAL A 65 -25.85 31.13 4.83
CA VAL A 65 -25.68 31.76 3.52
C VAL A 65 -26.46 30.95 2.49
N PRO A 66 -27.45 31.52 1.78
CA PRO A 66 -28.20 30.80 0.76
C PRO A 66 -27.29 30.23 -0.34
N SER A 67 -27.54 28.99 -0.77
CA SER A 67 -26.77 28.37 -1.86
C SER A 67 -26.84 29.16 -3.17
N SER A 68 -27.95 29.87 -3.41
CA SER A 68 -28.11 30.78 -4.56
C SER A 68 -27.10 31.94 -4.53
N MET A 69 -26.83 32.52 -3.36
CA MET A 69 -25.86 33.61 -3.21
C MET A 69 -24.43 33.12 -3.53
N LEU A 70 -24.06 31.93 -3.04
CA LEU A 70 -22.76 31.33 -3.35
C LEU A 70 -22.63 30.95 -4.82
N PHE A 71 -23.71 30.45 -5.42
CA PHE A 71 -23.74 30.13 -6.84
C PHE A 71 -23.53 31.39 -7.69
N VAL A 72 -24.25 32.48 -7.41
CA VAL A 72 -24.12 33.76 -8.12
C VAL A 72 -22.72 34.36 -7.94
N TYR A 73 -22.16 34.31 -6.73
CA TYR A 73 -20.80 34.79 -6.47
C TYR A 73 -19.75 34.03 -7.29
N ASN A 74 -19.78 32.68 -7.23
CA ASN A 74 -18.86 31.84 -8.00
C ASN A 74 -19.04 32.02 -9.52
N LEU A 75 -20.28 32.14 -10.00
CA LEU A 75 -20.57 32.40 -11.41
C LEU A 75 -20.04 33.77 -11.86
N GLY A 76 -20.16 34.79 -11.01
CA GLY A 76 -19.57 36.11 -11.25
C GLY A 76 -18.04 36.05 -11.36
N LEU A 77 -17.37 35.29 -10.51
CA LEU A 77 -15.92 35.09 -10.59
C LEU A 77 -15.51 34.31 -11.85
N VAL A 78 -16.32 33.34 -12.31
CA VAL A 78 -16.11 32.66 -13.60
C VAL A 78 -16.22 33.65 -14.75
N ALA A 79 -17.25 34.49 -14.77
CA ALA A 79 -17.45 35.48 -15.84
C ALA A 79 -16.31 36.50 -15.90
N VAL A 80 -15.88 37.04 -14.75
CA VAL A 80 -14.74 37.96 -14.67
C VAL A 80 -13.43 37.27 -15.10
N SER A 81 -13.22 36.02 -14.71
CA SER A 81 -12.02 35.24 -15.10
C SER A 81 -11.99 34.93 -16.60
N LEU A 82 -13.14 34.62 -17.20
CA LEU A 82 -13.27 34.43 -18.66
C LEU A 82 -13.00 35.72 -19.42
N TYR A 83 -13.59 36.83 -18.97
CA TYR A 83 -13.36 38.15 -19.59
C TYR A 83 -11.88 38.55 -19.53
N MET A 84 -11.22 38.38 -18.39
CA MET A 84 -9.78 38.64 -18.26
C MET A 84 -8.95 37.72 -19.15
N LEU A 85 -9.29 36.43 -19.23
CA LEU A 85 -8.60 35.46 -20.07
C LEU A 85 -8.69 35.86 -21.55
N GLU A 86 -9.88 36.22 -22.02
CA GLU A 86 -10.12 36.67 -23.39
C GLU A 86 -9.35 37.96 -23.68
N GLU A 87 -9.46 38.97 -22.82
CA GLU A 87 -8.81 40.27 -23.02
C GLU A 87 -7.28 40.17 -23.05
N ILE A 88 -6.67 39.32 -22.20
CA ILE A 88 -5.23 39.06 -22.22
C ILE A 88 -4.84 38.37 -23.54
N LEU A 89 -5.53 37.29 -23.93
CA LEU A 89 -5.19 36.54 -25.14
C LEU A 89 -5.35 37.38 -26.40
N VAL A 90 -6.45 38.14 -26.51
CA VAL A 90 -6.69 39.05 -27.64
C VAL A 90 -5.65 40.17 -27.67
N GLY A 91 -5.32 40.77 -26.51
CA GLY A 91 -4.31 41.83 -26.42
C GLY A 91 -2.89 41.36 -26.77
N VAL A 92 -2.52 40.15 -26.36
CA VAL A 92 -1.25 39.48 -26.66
C VAL A 92 -1.16 39.13 -28.14
N TYR A 93 -2.24 38.61 -28.73
CA TYR A 93 -2.32 38.28 -30.16
C TYR A 93 -2.23 39.55 -31.03
N GLN A 94 -3.01 40.59 -30.71
CA GLN A 94 -3.01 41.85 -31.45
C GLN A 94 -1.69 42.61 -31.33
N SER A 95 -0.98 42.47 -30.21
CA SER A 95 0.33 43.07 -29.99
C SER A 95 1.50 42.21 -30.50
N GLY A 96 1.25 41.01 -31.02
CA GLY A 96 2.27 40.11 -31.57
C GLY A 96 3.30 39.64 -30.54
N TYR A 97 2.85 39.33 -29.32
CA TYR A 97 3.74 38.92 -28.23
C TYR A 97 4.42 37.57 -28.48
N SER A 98 5.70 37.46 -28.13
CA SER A 98 6.44 36.19 -28.19
C SER A 98 6.20 35.34 -26.94
N LEU A 99 6.03 34.03 -27.16
CA LEU A 99 5.94 33.02 -26.09
C LEU A 99 7.30 32.71 -25.42
N VAL A 100 8.41 33.13 -26.04
CA VAL A 100 9.77 32.84 -25.55
C VAL A 100 10.30 34.00 -24.71
N CYS A 101 10.22 35.22 -25.25
CA CYS A 101 10.68 36.42 -24.57
C CYS A 101 9.90 37.64 -25.07
N GLN A 102 9.21 38.31 -24.16
CA GLN A 102 8.51 39.55 -24.41
C GLN A 102 9.09 40.69 -23.56
N LYS A 103 9.66 41.69 -24.24
CA LYS A 103 10.15 42.92 -23.61
C LYS A 103 9.01 43.77 -23.06
N LEU A 104 9.32 44.60 -22.07
CA LEU A 104 8.36 45.56 -21.54
C LEU A 104 8.21 46.74 -22.51
N ASN A 105 7.04 46.86 -23.14
CA ASN A 105 6.72 47.94 -24.06
C ASN A 105 5.84 48.99 -23.37
N VAL A 106 6.41 50.16 -23.06
CA VAL A 106 5.71 51.26 -22.35
C VAL A 106 4.91 52.14 -23.33
N SER A 107 4.25 51.52 -24.31
CA SER A 107 3.44 52.22 -25.31
C SER A 107 1.98 52.33 -24.86
N ARG A 108 1.32 53.44 -25.20
CA ARG A 108 -0.13 53.66 -24.99
C ARG A 108 -0.98 53.21 -26.20
N LYS A 109 -0.45 52.32 -27.06
CA LYS A 109 -1.23 51.71 -28.14
C LYS A 109 -2.44 50.96 -27.58
N PRO A 110 -3.59 50.95 -28.29
CA PRO A 110 -4.79 50.27 -27.80
C PRO A 110 -4.57 48.80 -27.43
N SER A 111 -3.75 48.07 -28.20
CA SER A 111 -3.47 46.65 -27.98
C SER A 111 -2.61 46.39 -26.72
N GLU A 112 -1.62 47.25 -26.44
CA GLU A 112 -0.76 47.18 -25.25
C GLU A 112 -1.52 47.64 -23.98
N MET A 113 -2.36 48.66 -24.13
CA MET A 113 -3.26 49.11 -23.06
C MET A 113 -4.31 48.06 -22.74
N LYS A 114 -4.74 47.25 -23.72
CA LYS A 114 -5.67 46.13 -23.51
C LYS A 114 -5.10 45.09 -22.54
N VAL A 115 -3.86 44.65 -22.78
CA VAL A 115 -3.14 43.74 -21.86
C VAL A 115 -2.96 44.40 -20.49
N THR A 116 -2.55 45.68 -20.46
CA THR A 116 -2.34 46.42 -19.20
C THR A 116 -3.64 46.56 -18.38
N ASN A 117 -4.77 46.85 -19.02
CA ASN A 117 -6.09 46.95 -18.40
C ASN A 117 -6.55 45.60 -17.86
N ALA A 118 -6.35 44.52 -18.63
CA ALA A 118 -6.71 43.17 -18.20
C ALA A 118 -5.86 42.69 -17.01
N LEU A 119 -4.56 43.03 -16.98
CA LEU A 119 -3.68 42.78 -15.83
C LEU A 119 -4.06 43.60 -14.60
N TRP A 120 -4.54 44.83 -14.79
CA TRP A 120 -5.09 45.63 -13.68
C TRP A 120 -6.39 45.02 -13.14
N LEU A 121 -7.30 44.57 -14.01
CA LEU A 121 -8.51 43.88 -13.58
C LEU A 121 -8.17 42.58 -12.83
N TYR A 122 -7.16 41.86 -13.30
CA TYR A 122 -6.61 40.69 -12.60
C TYR A 122 -6.11 41.06 -11.21
N TYR A 123 -5.34 42.14 -11.07
CA TYR A 123 -4.89 42.64 -9.77
C TYR A 123 -6.06 42.97 -8.84
N VAL A 124 -7.06 43.72 -9.32
CA VAL A 124 -8.25 44.09 -8.53
C VAL A 124 -9.07 42.86 -8.14
N SER A 125 -9.16 41.85 -9.02
CA SER A 125 -9.87 40.61 -8.73
C SER A 125 -9.34 39.90 -7.47
N LYS A 126 -8.04 40.04 -7.15
CA LYS A 126 -7.45 39.44 -5.93
C LYS A 126 -8.00 40.01 -4.64
N ALA A 127 -8.46 41.26 -4.65
CA ALA A 127 -9.19 41.82 -3.51
C ALA A 127 -10.61 41.21 -3.40
N ALA A 128 -11.28 40.95 -4.52
CA ALA A 128 -12.61 40.32 -4.53
C ALA A 128 -12.56 38.85 -4.04
N GLU A 129 -11.46 38.15 -4.33
CA GLU A 129 -11.17 36.78 -3.86
C GLU A 129 -10.98 36.69 -2.33
N TYR A 130 -10.81 37.81 -1.60
CA TYR A 130 -10.80 37.77 -0.13
C TYR A 130 -12.13 37.29 0.45
N MET A 131 -13.23 37.50 -0.27
CA MET A 131 -14.56 37.06 0.15
C MET A 131 -14.67 35.53 0.21
N ASP A 132 -13.86 34.76 -0.52
CA ASP A 132 -13.80 33.29 -0.39
C ASP A 132 -13.50 32.88 1.05
N THR A 133 -12.50 33.52 1.64
CA THR A 133 -12.09 33.24 3.02
C THR A 133 -13.16 33.71 4.01
N VAL A 134 -13.83 34.83 3.72
CA VAL A 134 -14.96 35.33 4.52
C VAL A 134 -16.10 34.31 4.53
N PHE A 135 -16.53 33.82 3.36
CA PHE A 135 -17.58 32.81 3.25
C PHE A 135 -17.22 31.50 3.95
N MET A 136 -15.96 31.07 3.89
CA MET A 136 -15.48 29.89 4.63
C MET A 136 -15.59 30.08 6.15
N ILE A 137 -15.19 31.25 6.67
CA ILE A 137 -15.21 31.54 8.11
C ILE A 137 -16.63 31.64 8.66
N ILE A 138 -17.52 32.40 8.00
CA ILE A 138 -18.90 32.61 8.49
C ILE A 138 -19.75 31.33 8.43
N ARG A 139 -19.42 30.41 7.51
CA ARG A 139 -20.06 29.08 7.37
C ARG A 139 -19.38 28.00 8.23
N LYS A 140 -18.39 28.36 9.05
CA LYS A 140 -17.57 27.45 9.87
C LYS A 140 -16.85 26.34 9.09
N ARG A 141 -16.45 26.60 7.85
CA ARG A 141 -15.65 25.66 7.03
C ARG A 141 -14.15 25.86 7.26
N PHE A 142 -13.72 25.90 8.53
CA PHE A 142 -12.33 26.24 8.89
C PHE A 142 -11.30 25.26 8.34
N THR A 143 -11.69 24.00 8.08
CA THR A 143 -10.81 22.98 7.48
C THR A 143 -10.40 23.29 6.04
N GLN A 144 -11.08 24.22 5.36
CA GLN A 144 -10.74 24.65 4.01
C GLN A 144 -9.69 25.78 3.99
N ILE A 145 -9.44 26.42 5.13
CA ILE A 145 -8.50 27.55 5.25
C ILE A 145 -7.11 26.98 5.58
N THR A 146 -6.36 26.61 4.55
CA THR A 146 -5.01 26.04 4.68
C THR A 146 -3.94 27.15 4.74
N PHE A 147 -2.72 26.80 5.17
CA PHE A 147 -1.59 27.73 5.10
C PHE A 147 -1.32 28.19 3.66
N LEU A 148 -1.37 27.27 2.69
CA LEU A 148 -1.23 27.59 1.26
C LEU A 148 -2.26 28.65 0.81
N HIS A 149 -3.53 28.47 1.21
CA HIS A 149 -4.61 29.41 0.91
C HIS A 149 -4.33 30.81 1.51
N CYS A 150 -4.05 30.89 2.81
CA CYS A 150 -3.77 32.16 3.47
C CYS A 150 -2.52 32.85 2.92
N PHE A 151 -1.46 32.07 2.66
CA PHE A 151 -0.22 32.58 2.08
C PHE A 151 -0.48 33.18 0.70
N HIS A 152 -1.12 32.42 -0.21
CA HIS A 152 -1.49 32.88 -1.55
C HIS A 152 -2.36 34.15 -1.55
N HIS A 153 -3.46 34.18 -0.79
CA HIS A 153 -4.34 35.35 -0.76
C HIS A 153 -3.66 36.58 -0.11
N SER A 154 -2.84 36.40 0.93
CA SER A 154 -2.14 37.53 1.54
C SER A 154 -0.98 38.07 0.70
N SER A 155 -0.28 37.23 -0.07
CA SER A 155 0.87 37.66 -0.88
C SER A 155 0.50 38.18 -2.27
N MET A 156 -0.55 37.63 -2.91
CA MET A 156 -0.89 37.95 -4.31
C MET A 156 -1.16 39.44 -4.52
N LEU A 157 -1.92 40.08 -3.61
CA LEU A 157 -2.27 41.50 -3.76
C LEU A 157 -1.02 42.41 -3.67
N ILE A 158 -0.08 42.09 -2.78
CA ILE A 158 1.16 42.85 -2.60
C ILE A 158 2.10 42.66 -3.81
N ILE A 159 2.29 41.42 -4.27
CA ILE A 159 3.16 41.13 -5.40
C ILE A 159 2.63 41.78 -6.68
N TRP A 160 1.32 41.72 -6.91
CA TRP A 160 0.72 42.34 -8.08
C TRP A 160 0.66 43.86 -7.99
N TRP A 161 0.61 44.45 -6.80
CA TRP A 161 0.86 45.89 -6.65
C TRP A 161 2.26 46.27 -7.14
N ILE A 162 3.30 45.49 -6.79
CA ILE A 162 4.67 45.71 -7.28
C ILE A 162 4.74 45.56 -8.81
N VAL A 163 4.21 44.46 -9.36
CA VAL A 163 4.22 44.22 -10.81
C VAL A 163 3.51 45.35 -11.56
N MET A 164 2.31 45.74 -11.12
CA MET A 164 1.52 46.76 -11.80
C MET A 164 2.06 48.19 -11.67
N THR A 165 2.84 48.46 -10.62
CA THR A 165 3.46 49.78 -10.40
C THR A 165 4.69 50.00 -11.28
N TRP A 166 5.48 48.95 -11.55
CA TRP A 166 6.78 49.10 -12.22
C TRP A 166 6.92 48.38 -13.56
N ILE A 167 6.23 47.24 -13.74
CA ILE A 167 6.39 46.36 -14.89
C ILE A 167 5.04 45.81 -15.42
N PRO A 168 4.00 46.65 -15.64
CA PRO A 168 2.69 46.21 -16.10
C PRO A 168 2.74 45.83 -17.59
N GLY A 169 3.00 44.56 -17.89
CA GLY A 169 3.06 44.00 -19.25
C GLY A 169 4.35 43.23 -19.50
N GLY A 170 4.72 43.03 -20.77
CA GLY A 170 5.88 42.22 -21.14
C GLY A 170 5.72 40.77 -20.66
N GLN A 171 6.81 40.12 -20.25
CA GLN A 171 6.84 38.71 -19.78
C GLN A 171 5.83 38.35 -18.68
N ALA A 172 5.26 39.33 -17.95
CA ALA A 172 4.30 39.11 -16.87
C ALA A 172 2.91 38.61 -17.32
N TRP A 173 2.58 38.63 -18.61
CA TRP A 173 1.24 38.26 -19.11
C TRP A 173 0.90 36.77 -18.92
N PHE A 174 1.89 35.89 -19.00
CA PHE A 174 1.68 34.44 -19.11
C PHE A 174 1.12 33.80 -17.84
N GLY A 175 1.63 34.21 -16.67
CA GLY A 175 1.18 33.71 -15.37
C GLY A 175 -0.31 33.98 -15.10
N PRO A 176 -0.78 35.23 -15.22
CA PRO A 176 -2.20 35.59 -15.15
C PRO A 176 -3.10 34.83 -16.10
N THR A 177 -2.69 34.62 -17.36
CA THR A 177 -3.48 33.84 -18.33
C THR A 177 -3.79 32.44 -17.80
N LEU A 178 -2.77 31.72 -17.33
CA LEU A 178 -2.97 30.38 -16.78
C LEU A 178 -3.70 30.40 -15.42
N ASN A 179 -3.50 31.43 -14.60
CA ASN A 179 -4.26 31.59 -13.36
C ASN A 179 -5.75 31.80 -13.65
N CYS A 180 -6.11 32.65 -14.62
CA CYS A 180 -7.49 32.86 -15.05
C CYS A 180 -8.12 31.56 -15.56
N LEU A 181 -7.41 30.77 -16.36
CA LEU A 181 -7.88 29.46 -16.82
C LEU A 181 -8.18 28.51 -15.65
N ILE A 182 -7.27 28.40 -14.68
CA ILE A 182 -7.47 27.60 -13.47
C ILE A 182 -8.65 28.13 -12.66
N HIS A 183 -8.80 29.44 -12.53
CA HIS A 183 -9.88 30.08 -11.78
C HIS A 183 -11.25 29.82 -12.41
N VAL A 184 -11.35 29.80 -13.75
CA VAL A 184 -12.56 29.37 -14.46
C VAL A 184 -12.94 27.94 -14.06
N MET A 185 -11.99 27.00 -14.09
CA MET A 185 -12.27 25.60 -13.71
C MET A 185 -12.65 25.45 -12.24
N MET A 186 -11.91 26.11 -11.35
CA MET A 186 -12.10 26.02 -9.90
C MET A 186 -13.41 26.64 -9.44
N TYR A 187 -13.75 27.86 -9.89
CA TYR A 187 -15.02 28.50 -9.51
C TYR A 187 -16.22 27.84 -10.19
N THR A 188 -16.06 27.26 -11.39
CA THR A 188 -17.10 26.41 -11.98
C THR A 188 -17.37 25.20 -11.09
N TYR A 189 -16.32 24.51 -10.62
CA TYR A 189 -16.46 23.40 -9.68
C TYR A 189 -17.17 23.85 -8.39
N TYR A 190 -16.77 24.99 -7.80
CA TYR A 190 -17.40 25.49 -6.58
C TYR A 190 -18.86 25.93 -6.78
N GLY A 191 -19.17 26.56 -7.90
CA GLY A 191 -20.53 26.89 -8.30
C GLY A 191 -21.42 25.65 -8.41
N LEU A 192 -20.98 24.63 -9.15
CA LEU A 192 -21.73 23.37 -9.28
C LEU A 192 -21.84 22.62 -7.93
N SER A 193 -20.82 22.70 -7.08
CA SER A 193 -20.83 22.07 -5.74
C SER A 193 -21.83 22.70 -4.75
N ALA A 194 -22.34 23.90 -5.07
CA ALA A 194 -23.39 24.57 -4.31
C ALA A 194 -24.79 24.00 -4.61
N ILE A 195 -24.94 23.24 -5.70
CA ILE A 195 -26.18 22.57 -6.11
C ILE A 195 -26.20 21.15 -5.50
N PRO A 196 -27.16 20.82 -4.61
CA PRO A 196 -27.18 19.54 -3.90
C PRO A 196 -27.19 18.30 -4.81
N SER A 197 -27.91 18.36 -5.94
CA SER A 197 -28.07 17.24 -6.88
C SER A 197 -26.81 16.92 -7.70
N LEU A 198 -25.86 17.86 -7.80
CA LEU A 198 -24.63 17.70 -8.58
C LEU A 198 -23.40 17.42 -7.71
N ARG A 199 -23.48 17.67 -6.39
CA ARG A 199 -22.33 17.57 -5.48
C ARG A 199 -21.64 16.21 -5.55
N ASP A 200 -22.40 15.12 -5.55
CA ASP A 200 -21.86 13.76 -5.49
C ASP A 200 -21.35 13.26 -6.86
N LYS A 201 -21.60 14.03 -7.94
CA LYS A 201 -21.20 13.70 -9.31
C LYS A 201 -19.90 14.37 -9.75
N LEU A 202 -19.33 15.29 -8.95
CA LEU A 202 -18.15 16.09 -9.32
C LEU A 202 -16.84 15.37 -8.96
N TRP A 203 -16.46 14.38 -9.77
CA TRP A 203 -15.27 13.54 -9.57
C TRP A 203 -13.93 14.21 -9.93
N TRP A 204 -13.95 15.32 -10.69
CA TRP A 204 -12.73 15.87 -11.28
C TRP A 204 -11.92 16.83 -10.38
N LYS A 205 -12.25 16.97 -9.09
CA LYS A 205 -11.54 17.87 -8.16
C LYS A 205 -10.02 17.62 -8.12
N LYS A 206 -9.61 16.34 -8.13
CA LYS A 206 -8.19 15.92 -8.12
C LYS A 206 -7.43 16.48 -9.33
N TYR A 207 -8.05 16.48 -10.52
CA TYR A 207 -7.43 16.97 -11.75
C TYR A 207 -7.25 18.49 -11.75
N ILE A 208 -8.12 19.25 -11.06
CA ILE A 208 -7.93 20.70 -10.90
C ILE A 208 -6.63 20.99 -10.13
N THR A 209 -6.39 20.27 -9.03
CA THR A 209 -5.13 20.38 -8.25
C THR A 209 -3.91 19.86 -9.01
N LEU A 210 -4.06 18.87 -9.89
CA LEU A 210 -2.97 18.39 -10.75
C LEU A 210 -2.61 19.43 -11.82
N PHE A 211 -3.59 20.11 -12.39
CA PHE A 211 -3.38 21.16 -13.38
C PHE A 211 -2.67 22.38 -12.76
N GLN A 212 -2.92 22.67 -11.48
CA GLN A 212 -2.19 23.71 -10.71
C GLN A 212 -0.72 23.36 -10.44
N LEU A 213 -0.33 22.08 -10.51
CA LEU A 213 1.05 21.61 -10.34
C LEU A 213 1.85 21.62 -11.66
N PHE A 214 1.20 21.95 -12.78
CA PHE A 214 1.86 21.93 -14.08
C PHE A 214 2.88 23.08 -14.15
N GLY A 215 4.17 22.71 -14.11
CA GLY A 215 5.31 23.64 -14.03
C GLY A 215 5.53 24.53 -15.27
N ILE A 216 4.59 24.61 -16.21
CA ILE A 216 4.71 25.42 -17.44
C ILE A 216 4.99 26.90 -17.11
N ILE A 217 4.34 27.48 -16.09
CA ILE A 217 4.58 28.87 -15.69
C ILE A 217 6.03 29.05 -15.19
N LEU A 218 6.55 28.07 -14.45
CA LEU A 218 7.93 28.08 -13.95
C LEU A 218 8.92 27.94 -15.11
N ILE A 219 8.66 27.05 -16.07
CA ILE A 219 9.49 26.87 -17.26
C ILE A 219 9.55 28.16 -18.08
N HIS A 220 8.42 28.78 -18.39
CA HIS A 220 8.36 30.06 -19.12
C HIS A 220 9.08 31.19 -18.38
N SER A 221 8.99 31.23 -17.04
CA SER A 221 9.67 32.25 -16.22
C SER A 221 11.19 32.04 -16.18
N MET A 222 11.65 30.79 -16.06
CA MET A 222 13.08 30.44 -16.02
C MET A 222 13.74 30.56 -17.40
N GLN A 223 13.01 30.25 -18.48
CA GLN A 223 13.47 30.46 -19.85
C GLN A 223 13.85 31.92 -20.09
N GLY A 224 13.06 32.88 -19.61
CA GLY A 224 13.38 34.31 -19.72
C GLY A 224 14.70 34.70 -19.06
N ILE A 225 15.08 34.01 -17.97
CA ILE A 225 16.33 34.25 -17.22
C ILE A 225 17.52 33.60 -17.93
N VAL A 226 17.37 32.35 -18.38
CA VAL A 226 18.45 31.57 -19.02
C VAL A 226 18.82 32.13 -20.39
N PHE A 227 17.84 32.50 -21.21
CA PHE A 227 18.06 32.99 -22.58
C PHE A 227 18.27 34.51 -22.65
N GLY A 228 18.28 35.23 -21.53
CA GLY A 228 18.58 36.66 -21.48
C GLY A 228 17.53 37.55 -22.12
N CYS A 229 16.30 37.54 -21.60
CA CYS A 229 15.21 38.37 -22.12
C CYS A 229 15.32 39.85 -21.71
N GLU A 230 14.98 40.80 -22.61
CA GLU A 230 14.93 42.26 -22.38
C GLU A 230 13.76 42.72 -21.47
N TYR A 231 13.39 41.88 -20.50
CA TYR A 231 12.45 42.21 -19.43
C TYR A 231 13.24 42.37 -18.12
N PRO A 232 12.91 43.33 -17.23
CA PRO A 232 13.73 43.62 -16.05
C PRO A 232 14.06 42.36 -15.22
N LEU A 233 15.37 42.07 -15.07
CA LEU A 233 15.86 40.84 -14.45
C LEU A 233 15.32 40.66 -13.02
N TRP A 234 15.24 41.74 -12.24
CA TRP A 234 14.67 41.71 -10.89
C TRP A 234 13.19 41.28 -10.88
N GLY A 235 12.42 41.66 -11.92
CA GLY A 235 11.02 41.27 -12.08
C GLY A 235 10.88 39.79 -12.44
N GLN A 236 11.80 39.27 -13.27
CA GLN A 236 11.86 37.84 -13.58
C GLN A 236 12.20 37.00 -12.34
N TRP A 237 13.15 37.43 -11.52
CA TRP A 237 13.48 36.76 -10.25
C TRP A 237 12.33 36.83 -9.23
N LEU A 238 11.62 37.97 -9.15
CA LEU A 238 10.45 38.13 -8.29
C LEU A 238 9.34 37.13 -8.66
N LEU A 239 8.96 37.09 -9.93
CA LEU A 239 7.88 36.23 -10.42
C LEU A 239 8.30 34.75 -10.43
N GLY A 240 9.51 34.44 -10.91
CA GLY A 240 10.05 33.08 -10.93
C GLY A 240 10.27 32.51 -9.53
N GLY A 241 10.84 33.30 -8.62
CA GLY A 241 11.03 32.91 -7.22
C GLY A 241 9.70 32.68 -6.49
N TYR A 242 8.70 33.53 -6.76
CA TYR A 242 7.35 33.32 -6.23
C TYR A 242 6.72 32.03 -6.76
N MET A 243 6.92 31.71 -8.04
CA MET A 243 6.44 30.46 -8.63
C MET A 243 7.13 29.21 -8.05
N ILE A 244 8.43 29.25 -7.76
CA ILE A 244 9.12 28.16 -7.06
C ILE A 244 8.50 27.93 -5.69
N MET A 245 8.33 29.00 -4.91
CA MET A 245 7.73 28.92 -3.58
C MET A 245 6.29 28.38 -3.65
N MET A 246 5.49 28.84 -4.61
CA MET A 246 4.14 28.31 -4.82
C MET A 246 4.15 26.84 -5.22
N LEU A 247 5.04 26.42 -6.11
CA LEU A 247 5.18 25.01 -6.50
C LEU A 247 5.52 24.14 -5.28
N ILE A 248 6.45 24.55 -4.43
CA ILE A 248 6.78 23.83 -3.18
C ILE A 248 5.57 23.72 -2.26
N LEU A 249 4.83 24.81 -2.05
CA LEU A 249 3.64 24.80 -1.18
C LEU A 249 2.50 23.97 -1.77
N PHE A 250 2.31 23.97 -3.08
CA PHE A 250 1.32 23.12 -3.77
C PHE A 250 1.73 21.64 -3.76
N ILE A 251 3.01 21.31 -3.94
CA ILE A 251 3.53 19.95 -3.80
C ILE A 251 3.29 19.48 -2.37
N ASN A 252 3.69 20.28 -1.37
CA ASN A 252 3.44 19.95 0.03
C ASN A 252 1.95 19.76 0.33
N PHE A 253 1.08 20.63 -0.18
CA PHE A 253 -0.37 20.48 -0.06
C PHE A 253 -0.89 19.22 -0.75
N TYR A 254 -0.44 18.91 -1.96
CA TYR A 254 -0.82 17.70 -2.69
C TYR A 254 -0.40 16.44 -1.93
N PHE A 255 0.85 16.44 -1.44
CA PHE A 255 1.35 15.38 -0.57
C PHE A 255 0.54 15.28 0.72
N GLN A 256 0.16 16.38 1.37
CA GLN A 256 -0.62 16.31 2.60
C GLN A 256 -2.07 15.86 2.35
N GLU A 257 -2.76 16.43 1.38
CA GLU A 257 -4.19 16.24 1.13
C GLU A 257 -4.51 14.93 0.41
N TYR A 258 -3.65 14.49 -0.52
CA TYR A 258 -3.91 13.30 -1.34
C TYR A 258 -3.03 12.10 -0.98
N ILE A 259 -1.77 12.31 -0.58
CA ILE A 259 -0.85 11.19 -0.28
C ILE A 259 -0.85 10.86 1.22
N THR A 260 -0.61 11.85 2.08
CA THR A 260 -0.52 11.70 3.53
C THR A 260 -1.91 11.48 4.11
N ARG A 261 -2.95 12.15 3.63
CA ARG A 261 -4.33 11.86 4.02
C ARG A 261 -4.83 10.51 3.52
N SER A 262 -4.34 10.04 2.38
CA SER A 262 -4.52 8.64 1.96
C SER A 262 -3.81 7.71 2.94
N ASN A 263 -2.59 8.05 3.37
CA ASN A 263 -1.81 7.28 4.34
C ASN A 263 -2.32 7.40 5.80
N GLU A 264 -2.96 8.50 6.20
CA GLU A 264 -3.57 8.72 7.52
C GLU A 264 -4.97 8.15 7.60
N ARG A 265 -5.73 8.13 6.49
CA ARG A 265 -6.95 7.31 6.39
C ARG A 265 -6.64 5.81 6.42
N LYS A 266 -5.40 5.43 6.07
CA LYS A 266 -4.85 4.08 6.27
C LYS A 266 -4.32 3.83 7.70
N ARG A 267 -4.20 4.83 8.58
CA ARG A 267 -3.83 4.68 10.00
C ARG A 267 -5.08 4.65 10.91
N PRO A 268 -5.22 3.71 11.86
CA PRO A 268 -6.35 3.73 12.80
C PRO A 268 -6.21 4.90 13.77
N LYS A 269 -7.27 5.69 13.95
CA LYS A 269 -7.32 6.73 15.00
C LYS A 269 -7.64 6.10 16.35
N SER A 270 -6.63 5.99 17.21
CA SER A 270 -6.80 5.78 18.65
C SER A 270 -7.51 6.97 19.28
N HIS A 271 -8.76 6.77 19.74
CA HIS A 271 -9.42 7.69 20.66
C HIS A 271 -9.45 7.06 22.06
N LEU A 272 -8.46 7.41 22.86
CA LEU A 272 -8.61 7.51 24.31
C LEU A 272 -8.44 8.99 24.66
N LYS A 273 -9.56 9.65 24.96
CA LYS A 273 -9.56 10.78 25.90
C LYS A 273 -9.97 10.19 27.24
N ILE A 274 -9.00 10.03 28.12
CA ILE A 274 -9.23 9.86 29.55
C ILE A 274 -9.17 11.28 30.11
N ASP A 275 -10.31 11.80 30.56
CA ASP A 275 -10.31 12.84 31.58
C ASP A 275 -9.94 12.13 32.88
N ASN A 276 -8.83 12.55 33.49
CA ASN A 276 -8.64 12.45 34.93
C ASN A 276 -7.89 13.69 35.40
N ASP A 277 -8.53 14.39 36.32
CA ASP A 277 -7.95 15.36 37.22
C ASP A 277 -6.70 14.81 37.89
N GLU A 278 -5.61 15.57 37.89
CA GLU A 278 -5.00 16.03 39.15
C GLU A 278 -3.86 17.02 38.90
N LYS A 279 -3.84 18.03 39.78
CA LYS A 279 -2.85 19.11 39.87
C LYS A 279 -1.49 18.53 40.25
N THR A 280 -0.42 18.94 39.57
CA THR A 280 0.73 19.53 40.28
C THR A 280 1.62 20.37 39.39
N THR A 281 2.07 21.46 39.98
CA THR A 281 2.91 22.55 39.51
C THR A 281 4.34 22.14 39.17
N SER A 282 4.91 22.69 38.10
CA SER A 282 6.13 23.53 38.17
C SER A 282 6.47 24.15 36.81
N ARG A 283 6.93 25.40 36.89
CA ARG A 283 7.37 26.27 35.79
C ARG A 283 8.78 25.87 35.32
N GLN A 284 9.06 25.93 34.02
CA GLN A 284 10.20 26.72 33.53
C GLN A 284 10.05 27.12 32.07
N LYS A 285 10.66 28.27 31.77
CA LYS A 285 10.51 29.16 30.63
C LYS A 285 11.80 29.15 29.79
N ASP A 286 11.70 29.75 28.59
CA ASP A 286 12.78 30.29 27.73
C ASP A 286 13.50 29.28 26.80
N SER A 287 13.92 29.56 25.55
CA SER A 287 13.77 30.70 24.62
C SER A 287 14.43 30.35 23.26
N TYR A 288 13.81 30.80 22.16
CA TYR A 288 14.33 31.27 20.84
C TYR A 288 15.70 30.86 20.21
N SER A 289 15.58 30.23 19.02
CA SER A 289 16.03 30.62 17.65
C SER A 289 17.48 30.53 17.07
N VAL A 290 17.66 29.65 16.04
CA VAL A 290 18.07 29.87 14.59
C VAL A 290 19.55 30.34 14.28
N PRO A 291 20.22 30.04 13.12
CA PRO A 291 20.34 28.87 12.19
C PRO A 291 21.77 28.63 11.57
N LYS A 292 21.84 27.77 10.52
CA LYS A 292 22.88 27.52 9.47
C LYS A 292 24.04 26.58 9.89
N THR A 293 24.43 25.57 9.11
CA THR A 293 25.02 25.68 7.76
C THR A 293 25.02 24.32 7.04
N LEU A 294 24.96 24.33 5.70
CA LEU A 294 25.26 23.18 4.84
C LEU A 294 26.69 22.69 5.07
N SER A 295 26.89 21.37 5.19
CA SER A 295 28.17 20.75 4.80
C SER A 295 27.92 19.45 4.06
N LEU A 296 28.56 19.33 2.89
CA LEU A 296 28.89 18.05 2.26
C LEU A 296 29.53 17.14 3.30
N THR A 297 29.18 15.86 3.32
CA THR A 297 29.91 14.87 4.11
C THR A 297 30.44 13.79 3.18
N TYR A 298 31.74 13.91 2.92
CA TYR A 298 32.62 12.83 2.52
C TYR A 298 32.56 11.68 3.54
N PHE A 299 32.81 10.48 3.02
CA PHE A 299 33.08 9.25 3.76
C PHE A 299 33.90 9.48 5.03
N ASN A 300 33.40 8.98 6.15
CA ASN A 300 34.24 8.61 7.30
C ASN A 300 33.73 7.29 7.86
N MET A 301 34.51 6.24 7.61
CA MET A 301 34.50 5.01 8.39
C MET A 301 34.94 5.32 9.83
N ALA A 302 34.31 4.64 10.79
CA ALA A 302 34.61 4.56 12.22
C ALA A 302 33.58 5.25 13.15
N SER A 303 32.54 4.49 13.51
CA SER A 303 31.92 4.51 14.85
C SER A 303 30.83 3.44 14.86
N ASN A 304 31.17 2.28 15.42
CA ASN A 304 30.30 1.13 15.61
C ASN A 304 29.30 1.39 16.76
N LYS A 305 28.35 2.31 16.54
CA LYS A 305 27.12 2.40 17.35
C LYS A 305 25.98 1.82 16.52
N ARG A 306 25.49 0.64 16.92
CA ARG A 306 24.26 0.05 16.40
C ARG A 306 23.15 1.10 16.46
N LYS A 307 22.82 1.70 15.31
CA LYS A 307 21.54 2.38 15.11
C LYS A 307 20.47 1.31 15.29
N GLU A 308 19.48 1.57 16.15
CA GLU A 308 18.24 0.81 16.09
C GLU A 308 17.71 0.88 14.64
N PRO A 309 17.41 -0.26 14.00
CA PRO A 309 16.98 -0.26 12.61
C PRO A 309 15.63 0.44 12.50
N ALA A 310 15.50 1.29 11.47
CA ALA A 310 14.24 1.93 11.11
C ALA A 310 13.11 0.88 11.03
N THR A 311 11.97 1.17 11.66
CA THR A 311 10.81 0.28 11.66
C THR A 311 10.22 0.16 10.26
N ASP A 312 10.33 -1.01 9.64
CA ASP A 312 9.71 -1.34 8.37
C ASP A 312 8.20 -1.58 8.61
N ASP A 313 7.34 -0.72 8.05
CA ASP A 313 5.87 -0.85 8.16
C ASP A 313 5.37 -2.19 7.57
N SER A 314 6.18 -2.90 6.77
CA SER A 314 5.83 -4.20 6.21
C SER A 314 5.80 -5.37 7.22
N ASP A 315 6.29 -5.17 8.44
CA ASP A 315 6.26 -6.18 9.51
C ASP A 315 4.96 -6.17 10.34
N VAL A 316 3.99 -5.33 9.96
CA VAL A 316 2.66 -5.28 10.59
C VAL A 316 1.68 -6.17 9.83
N LEU A 317 1.17 -7.20 10.48
CA LEU A 317 0.00 -7.97 10.05
C LEU A 317 -1.26 -7.21 10.47
N ILE A 318 -2.11 -6.87 9.51
CA ILE A 318 -3.38 -6.17 9.73
C ILE A 318 -4.51 -7.15 9.46
N ILE A 319 -5.37 -7.36 10.45
CA ILE A 319 -6.60 -8.13 10.31
C ILE A 319 -7.78 -7.21 10.60
N ARG A 320 -8.70 -7.07 9.64
CA ARG A 320 -9.83 -6.14 9.72
C ARG A 320 -11.11 -6.85 9.28
N PRO A 321 -12.06 -7.12 10.18
CA PRO A 321 -13.39 -7.55 9.79
C PRO A 321 -14.08 -6.42 9.02
N LEU A 322 -14.52 -6.69 7.80
CA LEU A 322 -15.43 -5.85 7.02
C LEU A 322 -16.89 -6.29 7.18
N GLY A 323 -17.11 -7.47 7.77
CA GLY A 323 -18.38 -7.98 8.26
C GLY A 323 -18.12 -9.08 9.28
N ALA A 324 -19.15 -9.49 10.03
CA ALA A 324 -19.04 -10.43 11.16
C ALA A 324 -18.14 -9.96 12.32
N GLY A 325 -17.76 -8.68 12.38
CA GLY A 325 -17.06 -8.08 13.52
C GLY A 325 -18.04 -7.60 14.59
N GLN A 326 -18.19 -8.37 15.68
CA GLN A 326 -19.23 -8.21 16.72
C GLN A 326 -20.68 -8.35 16.21
N GLU A 327 -20.88 -9.11 15.14
CA GLU A 327 -22.20 -9.50 14.62
C GLU A 327 -22.13 -10.90 13.99
N VAL A 328 -23.30 -11.50 13.72
CA VAL A 328 -23.45 -12.72 12.91
C VAL A 328 -24.06 -12.32 11.57
N GLY A 329 -23.45 -12.73 10.45
CA GLY A 329 -23.86 -12.34 9.10
C GLY A 329 -22.78 -11.56 8.33
N ARG A 330 -22.87 -11.59 6.99
CA ARG A 330 -21.97 -10.91 6.04
C ARG A 330 -20.47 -11.09 6.33
N SER A 331 -20.06 -12.30 6.73
CA SER A 331 -18.68 -12.65 7.01
C SER A 331 -17.75 -12.23 5.87
N CYS A 332 -16.76 -11.42 6.25
CA CYS A 332 -15.77 -10.85 5.34
C CYS A 332 -14.61 -10.30 6.18
N ILE A 333 -13.46 -10.96 6.17
CA ILE A 333 -12.29 -10.57 6.94
C ILE A 333 -11.14 -10.25 5.99
N TYR A 334 -10.64 -9.03 6.07
CA TYR A 334 -9.48 -8.57 5.32
C TYR A 334 -8.19 -8.83 6.10
N VAL A 335 -7.21 -9.44 5.43
CA VAL A 335 -5.88 -9.73 5.98
C VAL A 335 -4.82 -9.10 5.08
N GLU A 336 -3.94 -8.29 5.66
CA GLU A 336 -2.82 -7.66 4.96
C GLU A 336 -1.50 -7.91 5.68
N PHE A 337 -0.51 -8.46 4.98
CA PHE A 337 0.84 -8.66 5.52
C PHE A 337 1.90 -8.63 4.42
N LYS A 338 3.00 -7.91 4.66
CA LYS A 338 4.12 -7.79 3.70
C LYS A 338 3.68 -7.47 2.27
N GLY A 339 2.67 -6.60 2.13
CA GLY A 339 2.10 -6.17 0.85
C GLY A 339 1.18 -7.19 0.17
N LYS A 340 0.85 -8.30 0.83
CA LYS A 340 -0.13 -9.30 0.36
C LYS A 340 -1.48 -9.04 0.97
N LYS A 341 -2.53 -9.12 0.16
CA LYS A 341 -3.90 -8.78 0.56
C LYS A 341 -4.85 -9.93 0.27
N ILE A 342 -5.46 -10.45 1.33
CA ILE A 342 -6.33 -11.64 1.30
C ILE A 342 -7.68 -11.25 1.87
N LEU A 343 -8.74 -11.78 1.25
CA LEU A 343 -10.10 -11.69 1.76
C LEU A 343 -10.58 -13.09 2.16
N LEU A 344 -11.13 -13.21 3.36
CA LEU A 344 -11.67 -14.45 3.91
C LEU A 344 -13.18 -14.31 3.99
N ASP A 345 -13.89 -15.15 3.24
CA ASP A 345 -15.33 -15.09 3.02
C ASP A 345 -15.85 -13.78 2.39
N PHE A 346 -17.04 -13.86 1.80
CA PHE A 346 -17.76 -12.73 1.25
C PHE A 346 -19.28 -12.99 1.21
N GLY A 347 -19.94 -12.88 2.36
CA GLY A 347 -21.37 -13.16 2.49
C GLY A 347 -22.30 -11.95 2.54
N ILE A 348 -23.60 -12.23 2.71
CA ILE A 348 -24.65 -11.24 2.96
C ILE A 348 -25.18 -11.32 4.40
N HIS A 349 -25.72 -10.22 4.92
CA HIS A 349 -26.38 -10.19 6.22
C HIS A 349 -27.86 -10.56 6.07
N PRO A 350 -28.35 -11.71 6.61
CA PRO A 350 -29.73 -12.16 6.37
C PRO A 350 -30.82 -11.24 6.91
N GLY A 351 -30.52 -10.48 7.97
CA GLY A 351 -31.46 -9.50 8.57
C GLY A 351 -31.46 -8.12 7.92
N LEU A 352 -30.71 -7.90 6.83
CA LEU A 352 -30.64 -6.61 6.11
C LEU A 352 -31.00 -6.82 4.63
N SER A 353 -31.42 -5.76 3.95
CA SER A 353 -31.87 -5.81 2.55
C SER A 353 -31.00 -4.97 1.61
N GLY A 354 -30.99 -5.33 0.34
CA GLY A 354 -30.27 -4.62 -0.73
C GLY A 354 -28.78 -4.45 -0.43
N ARG A 355 -28.22 -3.28 -0.75
CA ARG A 355 -26.79 -2.99 -0.55
C ARG A 355 -26.37 -2.95 0.93
N ALA A 356 -27.29 -2.72 1.86
CA ALA A 356 -26.98 -2.69 3.29
C ALA A 356 -26.59 -4.07 3.84
N ALA A 357 -27.01 -5.15 3.16
CA ALA A 357 -26.63 -6.52 3.49
C ALA A 357 -25.18 -6.86 3.15
N LEU A 358 -24.50 -6.05 2.32
CA LEU A 358 -23.11 -6.30 1.93
C LEU A 358 -22.12 -5.97 3.06
N PRO A 359 -20.92 -6.56 3.03
CA PRO A 359 -19.81 -6.15 3.87
C PRO A 359 -19.34 -4.71 3.59
N PHE A 360 -18.67 -4.08 4.55
CA PHE A 360 -18.13 -2.72 4.47
C PHE A 360 -16.87 -2.63 3.60
N ILE A 361 -17.04 -2.80 2.29
CA ILE A 361 -15.96 -2.70 1.31
C ILE A 361 -15.67 -1.25 0.88
N ASP A 362 -16.69 -0.38 0.91
CA ASP A 362 -16.62 0.96 0.36
C ASP A 362 -15.51 1.79 1.06
N ASN A 363 -14.54 2.28 0.28
CA ASN A 363 -13.39 3.07 0.73
C ASN A 363 -12.39 2.36 1.67
N THR A 364 -12.56 1.05 1.93
CA THR A 364 -11.69 0.31 2.87
C THR A 364 -10.70 -0.61 2.15
N ILE A 365 -11.14 -1.21 1.05
CA ILE A 365 -10.32 -2.09 0.20
C ILE A 365 -10.49 -1.71 -1.28
N GLU A 366 -9.42 -1.85 -2.05
CA GLU A 366 -9.45 -1.74 -3.51
C GLU A 366 -9.49 -3.17 -4.07
N PRO A 367 -10.60 -3.62 -4.69
CA PRO A 367 -10.73 -5.01 -5.15
C PRO A 367 -9.64 -5.43 -6.16
N GLU A 368 -9.09 -4.47 -6.91
CA GLU A 368 -8.00 -4.71 -7.87
C GLU A 368 -6.68 -5.12 -7.22
N GLU A 369 -6.45 -4.74 -5.97
CA GLU A 369 -5.22 -5.02 -5.23
C GLU A 369 -5.27 -6.32 -4.43
N LEU A 370 -6.42 -7.01 -4.39
CA LEU A 370 -6.56 -8.27 -3.66
C LEU A 370 -5.92 -9.43 -4.45
N ASP A 371 -5.02 -10.15 -3.79
CA ASP A 371 -4.36 -11.32 -4.36
C ASP A 371 -5.27 -12.55 -4.35
N LEU A 372 -5.98 -12.76 -3.24
CA LEU A 372 -6.63 -14.02 -2.91
C LEU A 372 -7.97 -13.81 -2.18
N LEU A 373 -8.96 -14.62 -2.55
CA LEU A 373 -10.25 -14.74 -1.87
C LEU A 373 -10.48 -16.21 -1.50
N LEU A 374 -10.65 -16.51 -0.22
CA LEU A 374 -10.87 -17.87 0.28
C LEU A 374 -12.27 -17.97 0.89
N ILE A 375 -13.10 -18.89 0.39
CA ILE A 375 -14.45 -19.10 0.91
C ILE A 375 -14.50 -20.40 1.72
N SER A 376 -14.80 -20.28 3.01
CA SER A 376 -14.82 -21.36 4.00
C SER A 376 -15.89 -22.41 3.67
N HIS A 377 -17.12 -21.98 3.43
CA HIS A 377 -18.25 -22.86 3.17
C HIS A 377 -19.40 -22.15 2.43
N PHE A 378 -20.47 -22.90 2.15
CA PHE A 378 -21.52 -22.48 1.23
C PHE A 378 -22.66 -21.66 1.86
N HIS A 379 -22.66 -21.36 3.17
CA HIS A 379 -23.75 -20.59 3.75
C HIS A 379 -23.78 -19.14 3.23
N LEU A 380 -24.97 -18.54 3.21
CA LEU A 380 -25.22 -17.24 2.59
C LEU A 380 -24.45 -16.09 3.24
N ASP A 381 -24.27 -16.17 4.55
CA ASP A 381 -23.46 -15.26 5.36
C ASP A 381 -21.95 -15.40 5.14
N HIS A 382 -21.49 -16.41 4.39
CA HIS A 382 -20.07 -16.58 4.02
C HIS A 382 -19.82 -16.46 2.52
N CYS A 383 -20.79 -16.75 1.65
CA CYS A 383 -20.59 -16.70 0.19
C CYS A 383 -21.69 -15.97 -0.59
N GLY A 384 -22.76 -15.52 0.07
CA GLY A 384 -23.94 -14.95 -0.59
C GLY A 384 -23.68 -13.65 -1.36
N ALA A 385 -22.65 -12.88 -1.01
CA ALA A 385 -22.32 -11.66 -1.76
C ALA A 385 -21.30 -11.91 -2.88
N LEU A 386 -20.82 -13.14 -3.04
CA LEU A 386 -19.77 -13.48 -3.98
C LEU A 386 -20.11 -13.20 -5.46
N PRO A 387 -21.33 -13.47 -5.96
CA PRO A 387 -21.70 -13.11 -7.34
C PRO A 387 -21.61 -11.61 -7.62
N TRP A 388 -22.02 -10.82 -6.64
CA TRP A 388 -21.90 -9.36 -6.71
C TRP A 388 -20.43 -8.96 -6.71
N PHE A 389 -19.61 -9.53 -5.82
CA PHE A 389 -18.20 -9.16 -5.70
C PHE A 389 -17.39 -9.49 -6.95
N LEU A 390 -17.52 -10.72 -7.47
CA LEU A 390 -16.74 -11.15 -8.62
C LEU A 390 -17.15 -10.36 -9.88
N ASN A 391 -18.44 -10.19 -10.15
CA ASN A 391 -18.88 -9.62 -11.43
C ASN A 391 -19.05 -8.11 -11.42
N LYS A 392 -19.42 -7.50 -10.29
CA LYS A 392 -19.75 -6.06 -10.21
C LYS A 392 -18.63 -5.21 -9.59
N THR A 393 -17.49 -5.81 -9.28
CA THR A 393 -16.28 -5.09 -8.85
C THR A 393 -15.10 -5.43 -9.76
N ASN A 394 -14.04 -4.63 -9.69
CA ASN A 394 -12.82 -4.84 -10.48
C ASN A 394 -11.89 -5.90 -9.86
N PHE A 395 -12.40 -6.87 -9.09
CA PHE A 395 -11.58 -7.92 -8.50
C PHE A 395 -10.88 -8.76 -9.58
N LYS A 396 -9.54 -8.81 -9.54
CA LYS A 396 -8.67 -9.56 -10.48
C LYS A 396 -7.91 -10.72 -9.84
N GLY A 397 -8.02 -10.86 -8.51
CA GLY A 397 -7.38 -11.95 -7.76
C GLY A 397 -8.02 -13.32 -8.03
N ARG A 398 -7.49 -14.35 -7.35
CA ARG A 398 -7.98 -15.74 -7.48
C ARG A 398 -8.92 -16.09 -6.32
N CYS A 399 -9.99 -16.82 -6.61
CA CYS A 399 -11.01 -17.21 -5.63
C CYS A 399 -11.00 -18.73 -5.45
N PHE A 400 -10.98 -19.23 -4.21
CA PHE A 400 -10.95 -20.67 -3.91
C PHE A 400 -12.10 -21.12 -3.02
N MET A 401 -12.61 -22.31 -3.33
CA MET A 401 -13.57 -23.09 -2.55
C MET A 401 -13.14 -24.55 -2.50
N THR A 402 -13.66 -25.34 -1.57
CA THR A 402 -13.60 -26.81 -1.72
C THR A 402 -14.52 -27.28 -2.84
N HIS A 403 -14.30 -28.50 -3.32
CA HIS A 403 -15.11 -29.10 -4.39
C HIS A 403 -16.61 -29.14 -4.05
N ALA A 404 -16.96 -29.62 -2.85
CA ALA A 404 -18.35 -29.69 -2.39
C ALA A 404 -18.96 -28.29 -2.22
N THR A 405 -18.23 -27.34 -1.62
CA THR A 405 -18.69 -25.96 -1.44
C THR A 405 -19.05 -25.31 -2.77
N LYS A 406 -18.19 -25.43 -3.81
CA LYS A 406 -18.47 -24.88 -5.15
C LYS A 406 -19.72 -25.48 -5.80
N ALA A 407 -19.93 -26.80 -5.65
CA ALA A 407 -21.08 -27.48 -6.22
C ALA A 407 -22.40 -27.05 -5.55
N ILE A 408 -22.39 -26.94 -4.22
CA ILE A 408 -23.56 -26.55 -3.42
C ILE A 408 -23.87 -25.05 -3.58
N TYR A 409 -22.84 -24.20 -3.62
CA TYR A 409 -22.92 -22.76 -3.84
C TYR A 409 -23.83 -22.39 -5.01
N LYS A 410 -23.68 -23.07 -6.17
CA LYS A 410 -24.50 -22.81 -7.37
C LYS A 410 -25.99 -23.00 -7.09
N TRP A 411 -26.34 -24.08 -6.42
CA TRP A 411 -27.75 -24.43 -6.19
C TRP A 411 -28.36 -23.63 -5.05
N LEU A 412 -27.61 -23.41 -3.96
CA LEU A 412 -28.09 -22.61 -2.84
C LEU A 412 -28.37 -21.16 -3.26
N LEU A 413 -27.46 -20.52 -4.00
CA LEU A 413 -27.68 -19.14 -4.44
C LEU A 413 -28.78 -19.04 -5.51
N SER A 414 -28.96 -20.05 -6.36
CA SER A 414 -30.11 -20.13 -7.26
C SER A 414 -31.43 -20.19 -6.48
N ASP A 415 -31.50 -20.95 -5.37
CA ASP A 415 -32.67 -20.94 -4.46
C ASP A 415 -32.89 -19.55 -3.86
N CYS A 416 -31.82 -18.94 -3.33
CA CYS A 416 -31.91 -17.64 -2.68
C CYS A 416 -32.41 -16.54 -3.65
N ILE A 417 -31.95 -16.54 -4.90
CA ILE A 417 -32.43 -15.60 -5.94
C ILE A 417 -33.93 -15.84 -6.20
N ARG A 418 -34.38 -17.09 -6.25
CA ARG A 418 -35.79 -17.44 -6.52
C ARG A 418 -36.73 -17.15 -5.36
N VAL A 419 -36.28 -17.36 -4.12
CA VAL A 419 -37.08 -17.17 -2.89
C VAL A 419 -37.12 -15.71 -2.44
N SER A 420 -36.19 -14.89 -2.93
CA SER A 420 -36.13 -13.46 -2.62
C SER A 420 -37.31 -12.71 -3.24
N ASN A 421 -38.25 -12.24 -2.41
CA ASN A 421 -39.39 -11.38 -2.82
C ASN A 421 -39.00 -9.89 -2.97
N VAL A 422 -37.70 -9.60 -3.11
CA VAL A 422 -37.17 -8.25 -3.27
C VAL A 422 -37.43 -7.75 -4.69
N SER A 423 -37.77 -6.47 -4.86
CA SER A 423 -37.98 -5.85 -6.17
C SER A 423 -36.74 -6.00 -7.06
N ALA A 424 -36.93 -6.06 -8.39
CA ALA A 424 -35.82 -6.27 -9.33
C ALA A 424 -34.71 -5.21 -9.19
N ASP A 425 -35.06 -3.99 -8.76
CA ASP A 425 -34.12 -2.88 -8.56
C ASP A 425 -33.25 -3.02 -7.29
N GLU A 426 -33.70 -3.82 -6.32
CA GLU A 426 -32.99 -4.06 -5.05
C GLU A 426 -32.23 -5.39 -5.01
N MET A 427 -32.40 -6.25 -6.03
CA MET A 427 -31.63 -7.48 -6.16
C MET A 427 -30.14 -7.19 -6.38
N LEU A 428 -29.29 -7.85 -5.59
CA LEU A 428 -27.84 -7.69 -5.67
C LEU A 428 -27.28 -8.23 -6.99
N TYR A 429 -27.80 -9.37 -7.46
CA TYR A 429 -27.34 -10.07 -8.67
C TYR A 429 -28.41 -10.99 -9.24
N THR A 430 -28.21 -11.40 -10.50
CA THR A 430 -29.07 -12.30 -11.25
C THR A 430 -28.50 -13.72 -11.33
N GLU A 431 -29.32 -14.70 -11.76
CA GLU A 431 -28.86 -16.08 -11.97
C GLU A 431 -27.82 -16.19 -13.10
N ALA A 432 -27.87 -15.32 -14.10
CA ALA A 432 -26.84 -15.24 -15.14
C ALA A 432 -25.47 -14.83 -14.56
N GLU A 433 -25.46 -13.84 -13.67
CA GLU A 433 -24.25 -13.39 -12.97
C GLU A 433 -23.73 -14.48 -12.03
N LEU A 434 -24.60 -15.20 -11.31
CA LEU A 434 -24.21 -16.36 -10.53
C LEU A 434 -23.48 -17.40 -11.39
N ASN A 435 -24.05 -17.78 -12.54
CA ASN A 435 -23.43 -18.75 -13.45
C ASN A 435 -22.07 -18.26 -13.98
N ALA A 436 -21.92 -16.95 -14.23
CA ALA A 436 -20.65 -16.35 -14.65
C ALA A 436 -19.53 -16.44 -13.59
N THR A 437 -19.87 -16.63 -12.31
CA THR A 437 -18.85 -16.83 -11.26
C THR A 437 -18.22 -18.22 -11.25
N MET A 438 -18.95 -19.24 -11.70
CA MET A 438 -18.49 -20.64 -11.64
C MET A 438 -17.13 -20.90 -12.30
N PRO A 439 -16.78 -20.35 -13.49
CA PRO A 439 -15.45 -20.53 -14.07
C PRO A 439 -14.34 -19.73 -13.36
N ARG A 440 -14.69 -18.70 -12.58
CA ARG A 440 -13.72 -17.85 -11.85
C ARG A 440 -13.35 -18.40 -10.47
N ILE A 441 -14.15 -19.31 -9.95
CA ILE A 441 -13.92 -19.97 -8.66
C ILE A 441 -13.09 -21.24 -8.90
N GLU A 442 -11.92 -21.32 -8.31
CA GLU A 442 -11.05 -22.49 -8.35
C GLU A 442 -11.35 -23.42 -7.17
N THR A 443 -11.02 -24.71 -7.34
CA THR A 443 -11.26 -25.72 -6.31
C THR A 443 -9.96 -26.16 -5.67
N ILE A 444 -9.97 -26.33 -4.34
CA ILE A 444 -8.87 -26.90 -3.55
C ILE A 444 -9.33 -28.17 -2.84
N ASN A 445 -8.46 -29.18 -2.78
CA ASN A 445 -8.69 -30.37 -1.97
C ASN A 445 -8.24 -30.14 -0.52
N PHE A 446 -8.83 -30.86 0.43
CA PHE A 446 -8.35 -30.87 1.80
C PHE A 446 -6.88 -31.30 1.85
N HIS A 447 -6.11 -30.63 2.72
CA HIS A 447 -4.67 -30.84 2.94
C HIS A 447 -3.75 -30.57 1.74
N GLN A 448 -4.28 -30.08 0.61
CA GLN A 448 -3.45 -29.68 -0.53
C GLN A 448 -2.84 -28.29 -0.30
N GLU A 449 -1.51 -28.16 -0.40
CA GLU A 449 -0.82 -26.87 -0.35
C GLU A 449 -0.81 -26.20 -1.74
N ILE A 450 -1.25 -24.94 -1.79
CA ILE A 450 -1.18 -24.07 -2.98
C ILE A 450 -0.38 -22.82 -2.63
N GLU A 451 0.52 -22.37 -3.53
CA GLU A 451 1.26 -21.12 -3.40
C GLU A 451 0.88 -20.13 -4.51
N ILE A 452 0.43 -18.92 -4.13
CA ILE A 452 0.04 -17.84 -5.05
C ILE A 452 0.71 -16.55 -4.60
N ASN A 453 1.52 -15.94 -5.47
CA ASN A 453 2.21 -14.67 -5.19
C ASN A 453 2.99 -14.67 -3.85
N GLY A 454 3.49 -15.82 -3.39
CA GLY A 454 4.20 -15.98 -2.12
C GLY A 454 3.30 -16.19 -0.89
N ILE A 455 1.99 -16.33 -1.07
CA ILE A 455 1.02 -16.76 -0.05
C ILE A 455 0.85 -18.27 -0.21
N LYS A 456 1.17 -19.03 0.84
CA LYS A 456 0.87 -20.46 0.89
C LYS A 456 -0.42 -20.66 1.65
N PHE A 457 -1.28 -21.55 1.17
CA PHE A 457 -2.49 -21.90 1.90
C PHE A 457 -2.93 -23.33 1.61
N TRP A 458 -3.62 -23.91 2.59
CA TRP A 458 -4.26 -25.22 2.53
C TRP A 458 -5.48 -25.21 3.46
N CYS A 459 -6.34 -26.21 3.36
CA CYS A 459 -7.52 -26.31 4.21
C CYS A 459 -7.64 -27.64 4.95
N TYR A 460 -8.27 -27.57 6.12
CA TYR A 460 -8.65 -28.70 6.98
C TYR A 460 -10.16 -28.84 6.99
N HIS A 461 -10.66 -30.01 7.38
CA HIS A 461 -12.10 -30.20 7.57
C HIS A 461 -12.61 -29.37 8.75
N ALA A 462 -13.69 -28.60 8.54
CA ALA A 462 -14.35 -27.80 9.59
C ALA A 462 -15.55 -28.52 10.24
N GLY A 463 -15.97 -29.68 9.71
CA GLY A 463 -17.27 -30.25 10.06
C GLY A 463 -18.39 -29.30 9.62
N HIS A 464 -19.28 -28.92 10.52
CA HIS A 464 -20.34 -27.91 10.31
C HIS A 464 -21.34 -28.19 9.17
N VAL A 465 -20.89 -28.09 7.92
CA VAL A 465 -21.62 -28.47 6.70
C VAL A 465 -20.71 -29.15 5.68
N LEU A 466 -21.31 -29.88 4.73
CA LEU A 466 -20.57 -30.63 3.71
C LEU A 466 -19.61 -29.73 2.90
N GLY A 467 -18.31 -30.00 3.01
CA GLY A 467 -17.27 -29.23 2.31
C GLY A 467 -16.74 -28.01 3.05
N ALA A 468 -17.20 -27.73 4.27
CA ALA A 468 -16.68 -26.61 5.05
C ALA A 468 -15.20 -26.80 5.40
N ALA A 469 -14.44 -25.71 5.29
CA ALA A 469 -12.99 -25.70 5.36
C ALA A 469 -12.46 -24.64 6.33
N MET A 470 -11.51 -25.04 7.17
CA MET A 470 -10.66 -24.12 7.92
C MET A 470 -9.40 -23.86 7.11
N PHE A 471 -9.15 -22.60 6.73
CA PHE A 471 -7.99 -22.23 5.91
C PHE A 471 -6.80 -21.86 6.78
N MET A 472 -5.68 -22.54 6.56
CA MET A 472 -4.38 -22.16 7.10
C MET A 472 -3.62 -21.40 6.02
N ILE A 473 -3.11 -20.23 6.40
CA ILE A 473 -2.45 -19.28 5.50
C ILE A 473 -1.08 -18.97 6.06
N GLU A 474 -0.03 -19.15 5.25
CA GLU A 474 1.34 -18.85 5.61
C GLU A 474 1.93 -17.78 4.69
N ILE A 475 2.37 -16.67 5.29
CA ILE A 475 3.03 -15.56 4.59
C ILE A 475 4.33 -15.24 5.32
N ALA A 476 5.46 -15.45 4.64
CA ALA A 476 6.79 -15.20 5.21
C ALA A 476 7.03 -15.86 6.59
N GLY A 477 6.51 -17.08 6.78
CA GLY A 477 6.64 -17.86 8.01
C GLY A 477 5.58 -17.59 9.08
N VAL A 478 4.80 -16.51 8.97
CA VAL A 478 3.68 -16.22 9.87
C VAL A 478 2.46 -17.01 9.43
N LYS A 479 1.87 -17.78 10.36
CA LYS A 479 0.73 -18.66 10.11
C LYS A 479 -0.56 -18.12 10.72
N VAL A 480 -1.58 -17.94 9.87
CA VAL A 480 -2.93 -17.50 10.26
C VAL A 480 -3.91 -18.64 9.95
N LEU A 481 -4.62 -19.12 10.97
CA LEU A 481 -5.70 -20.09 10.80
C LEU A 481 -7.05 -19.36 10.87
N TYR A 482 -7.87 -19.51 9.83
CA TYR A 482 -9.25 -19.04 9.80
C TYR A 482 -10.19 -20.23 9.82
N THR A 483 -11.06 -20.32 10.83
CA THR A 483 -11.95 -21.47 10.99
C THR A 483 -13.16 -21.44 10.06
N GLY A 484 -13.60 -20.24 9.65
CA GLY A 484 -15.00 -20.07 9.25
C GLY A 484 -15.92 -20.53 10.39
N ASP A 485 -17.03 -21.18 10.04
CA ASP A 485 -17.86 -21.89 11.01
C ASP A 485 -17.42 -23.36 11.10
N PHE A 486 -17.33 -23.88 12.31
CA PHE A 486 -16.82 -25.23 12.57
C PHE A 486 -17.56 -25.94 13.70
N SER A 487 -17.60 -27.27 13.64
CA SER A 487 -18.14 -28.14 14.71
C SER A 487 -17.08 -29.12 15.16
N ARG A 488 -16.87 -29.26 16.47
CA ARG A 488 -15.98 -30.28 17.05
C ARG A 488 -16.68 -31.57 17.45
N GLN A 489 -17.99 -31.69 17.16
CA GLN A 489 -18.76 -32.90 17.38
C GLN A 489 -19.08 -33.56 16.03
N GLU A 490 -18.80 -34.86 15.92
CA GLU A 490 -19.23 -35.68 14.79
C GLU A 490 -20.76 -35.83 14.81
N ASP A 491 -21.40 -35.66 13.65
CA ASP A 491 -22.84 -35.86 13.49
C ASP A 491 -23.12 -37.14 12.70
N ARG A 492 -24.37 -37.39 12.25
CA ARG A 492 -24.67 -38.63 11.54
C ARG A 492 -23.92 -38.76 10.21
N HIS A 493 -23.56 -37.65 9.55
CA HIS A 493 -22.96 -37.69 8.21
C HIS A 493 -21.65 -36.91 8.04
N LEU A 494 -21.33 -35.94 8.88
CA LEU A 494 -20.15 -35.10 8.84
C LEU A 494 -19.18 -35.49 9.95
N MET A 495 -17.89 -35.36 9.62
CA MET A 495 -16.80 -35.48 10.58
C MET A 495 -16.71 -34.24 11.48
N SER A 496 -16.07 -34.39 12.64
CA SER A 496 -15.66 -33.25 13.46
C SER A 496 -14.55 -32.44 12.78
N ALA A 497 -14.44 -31.16 13.12
CA ALA A 497 -13.33 -30.31 12.71
C ALA A 497 -11.99 -30.88 13.17
N GLU A 498 -10.99 -30.84 12.30
CA GLU A 498 -9.64 -31.31 12.59
C GLU A 498 -8.88 -30.33 13.49
N VAL A 499 -7.92 -30.82 14.28
CA VAL A 499 -6.92 -29.94 14.92
C VAL A 499 -5.65 -29.98 14.08
N PRO A 500 -5.22 -28.84 13.50
CA PRO A 500 -3.95 -28.77 12.82
C PRO A 500 -2.78 -29.21 13.71
N ASN A 501 -1.92 -30.09 13.19
CA ASN A 501 -0.69 -30.51 13.89
C ASN A 501 0.31 -29.36 14.06
N MET A 502 0.13 -28.25 13.33
CA MET A 502 0.98 -27.07 13.40
C MET A 502 0.29 -25.96 14.18
N ARG A 503 1.03 -25.36 15.11
CA ARG A 503 0.61 -24.18 15.87
C ARG A 503 0.53 -22.94 14.97
N PRO A 504 -0.65 -22.29 14.85
CA PRO A 504 -0.76 -20.99 14.19
C PRO A 504 -0.29 -19.85 15.12
N ASP A 505 0.22 -18.78 14.52
CA ASP A 505 0.58 -17.55 15.24
C ASP A 505 -0.67 -16.70 15.55
N VAL A 506 -1.65 -16.77 14.64
CA VAL A 506 -2.94 -16.09 14.79
C VAL A 506 -4.07 -17.06 14.47
N LEU A 507 -5.05 -17.15 15.36
CA LEU A 507 -6.30 -17.86 15.14
C LEU A 507 -7.45 -16.85 14.99
N ILE A 508 -8.14 -16.89 13.86
CA ILE A 508 -9.40 -16.18 13.62
C ILE A 508 -10.51 -17.23 13.72
N THR A 509 -11.33 -17.15 14.78
CA THR A 509 -12.36 -18.16 15.08
C THR A 509 -13.74 -17.54 15.25
N GLU A 510 -14.77 -18.30 14.91
CA GLU A 510 -16.16 -17.92 15.20
C GLU A 510 -16.45 -17.83 16.70
N SER A 511 -17.56 -17.17 17.06
CA SER A 511 -18.01 -16.98 18.44
C SER A 511 -19.54 -17.05 18.57
N THR A 512 -20.20 -17.80 17.68
CA THR A 512 -21.65 -17.83 17.49
C THR A 512 -22.42 -18.12 18.78
N TYR A 513 -21.97 -19.10 19.57
CA TYR A 513 -22.61 -19.50 20.83
C TYR A 513 -21.99 -18.89 22.08
N GLY A 514 -21.00 -18.01 21.97
CA GLY A 514 -20.42 -17.32 23.12
C GLY A 514 -20.05 -18.24 24.28
N VAL A 515 -20.74 -18.08 25.42
CA VAL A 515 -20.54 -18.89 26.64
C VAL A 515 -21.58 -20.00 26.83
N HIS A 516 -22.43 -20.25 25.83
CA HIS A 516 -23.40 -21.35 25.87
C HIS A 516 -22.71 -22.71 25.75
N VAL A 517 -23.34 -23.72 26.36
CA VAL A 517 -22.90 -25.13 26.32
C VAL A 517 -24.02 -25.95 25.69
N HIS A 518 -23.67 -26.81 24.74
CA HIS A 518 -24.66 -27.65 24.09
C HIS A 518 -25.10 -28.80 24.98
N GLU A 519 -26.38 -29.14 24.90
CA GLU A 519 -26.88 -30.40 25.43
C GLU A 519 -26.25 -31.59 24.67
N PRO A 520 -26.03 -32.73 25.35
CA PRO A 520 -25.57 -33.95 24.71
C PRO A 520 -26.43 -34.29 23.50
N ARG A 521 -25.79 -34.70 22.40
CA ARG A 521 -26.46 -34.96 21.12
C ARG A 521 -27.65 -35.91 21.25
N GLU A 522 -27.47 -37.01 21.97
CA GLU A 522 -28.53 -38.01 22.18
C GLU A 522 -29.76 -37.41 22.88
N GLN A 523 -29.56 -36.53 23.86
CA GLN A 523 -30.66 -35.84 24.55
C GLN A 523 -31.38 -34.86 23.62
N ARG A 524 -30.63 -34.13 22.78
CA ARG A 524 -31.20 -33.23 21.76
C ARG A 524 -32.01 -33.98 20.71
N GLU A 525 -31.46 -35.08 20.17
CA GLU A 525 -32.15 -35.93 19.19
C GLU A 525 -33.44 -36.53 19.78
N ASN A 526 -33.39 -37.02 21.03
CA ASN A 526 -34.55 -37.52 21.74
C ASN A 526 -35.60 -36.44 22.00
N ARG A 527 -35.19 -35.22 22.39
CA ARG A 527 -36.12 -34.10 22.59
C ARG A 527 -36.79 -33.69 21.27
N PHE A 528 -36.01 -33.61 20.20
CA PHE A 528 -36.52 -33.28 18.87
C PHE A 528 -37.55 -34.29 18.37
N THR A 529 -37.21 -35.57 18.38
CA THR A 529 -38.09 -36.64 17.90
C THR A 529 -39.37 -36.78 18.74
N ARG A 530 -39.27 -36.63 20.08
CA ARG A 530 -40.45 -36.58 20.96
C ARG A 530 -41.37 -35.41 20.63
N LEU A 531 -40.82 -34.22 20.45
CA LEU A 531 -41.64 -33.04 20.16
C LEU A 531 -42.35 -33.16 18.81
N VAL A 532 -41.67 -33.69 17.79
CA VAL A 532 -42.29 -34.01 16.49
C VAL A 532 -43.42 -35.03 16.66
N HIS A 533 -43.18 -36.11 17.42
CA HIS A 533 -44.18 -37.14 17.72
C HIS A 533 -45.41 -36.54 18.43
N ASP A 534 -45.22 -35.69 19.44
CA ASP A 534 -46.30 -35.06 20.19
C ASP A 534 -47.17 -34.13 19.32
N ILE A 535 -46.57 -33.42 18.36
CA ILE A 535 -47.30 -32.53 17.44
C ILE A 535 -48.18 -33.32 16.47
N VAL A 536 -47.68 -34.42 15.90
CA VAL A 536 -48.47 -35.21 14.95
C VAL A 536 -49.57 -36.01 15.65
N THR A 537 -49.29 -36.56 16.83
CA THR A 537 -50.28 -37.33 17.61
C THR A 537 -51.41 -36.48 18.18
N ARG A 538 -51.17 -35.21 18.53
CA ARG A 538 -52.24 -34.26 18.91
C ARG A 538 -53.04 -33.73 17.71
N GLY A 539 -52.80 -34.25 16.50
CA GLY A 539 -53.54 -33.92 15.30
C GLY A 539 -53.08 -32.62 14.61
N GLY A 540 -51.86 -32.16 14.86
CA GLY A 540 -51.31 -30.92 14.33
C GLY A 540 -50.31 -31.12 13.19
N ARG A 541 -49.97 -30.03 12.50
CA ARG A 541 -48.83 -29.98 11.56
C ARG A 541 -47.57 -29.49 12.26
N CYS A 542 -46.46 -30.15 11.98
CA CYS A 542 -45.13 -29.78 12.46
C CYS A 542 -44.34 -29.09 11.35
N LEU A 543 -44.10 -27.79 11.48
CA LEU A 543 -43.24 -27.03 10.58
C LEU A 543 -41.81 -26.98 11.11
N ILE A 544 -40.84 -27.33 10.27
CA ILE A 544 -39.42 -27.25 10.60
C ILE A 544 -38.74 -26.36 9.55
N PRO A 545 -38.64 -25.04 9.79
CA PRO A 545 -38.01 -24.14 8.84
C PRO A 545 -36.49 -24.38 8.81
N VAL A 546 -35.97 -24.78 7.65
CA VAL A 546 -34.54 -25.04 7.42
C VAL A 546 -34.14 -24.68 6.01
N PHE A 547 -32.88 -24.29 5.80
CA PHE A 547 -32.36 -24.17 4.45
C PHE A 547 -32.34 -25.52 3.74
N ALA A 548 -32.55 -25.54 2.43
CA ALA A 548 -32.59 -26.77 1.65
C ALA A 548 -31.30 -27.59 1.78
N LEU A 549 -30.15 -26.94 1.94
CA LEU A 549 -28.84 -27.57 2.04
C LEU A 549 -28.18 -27.19 3.38
N GLY A 550 -27.51 -28.16 4.01
CA GLY A 550 -26.82 -27.99 5.30
C GLY A 550 -27.48 -28.85 6.37
N ARG A 551 -28.02 -28.22 7.42
CA ARG A 551 -28.56 -28.99 8.56
C ARG A 551 -29.82 -29.79 8.26
N ALA A 552 -30.56 -29.45 7.20
CA ALA A 552 -31.73 -30.22 6.78
C ALA A 552 -31.39 -31.71 6.57
N GLN A 553 -30.23 -32.03 6.00
CA GLN A 553 -29.83 -33.41 5.75
C GLN A 553 -29.66 -34.24 7.04
N GLU A 554 -29.16 -33.62 8.10
CA GLU A 554 -29.08 -34.28 9.42
C GLU A 554 -30.47 -34.56 9.98
N LEU A 555 -31.37 -33.58 9.94
CA LEU A 555 -32.73 -33.75 10.47
C LEU A 555 -33.52 -34.81 9.68
N LEU A 556 -33.33 -34.87 8.36
CA LEU A 556 -33.93 -35.92 7.52
C LEU A 556 -33.42 -37.32 7.91
N LEU A 557 -32.11 -37.47 8.19
CA LEU A 557 -31.56 -38.74 8.66
C LEU A 557 -32.11 -39.14 10.04
N ILE A 558 -32.27 -38.18 10.96
CA ILE A 558 -32.86 -38.43 12.29
C ILE A 558 -34.33 -38.88 12.15
N LEU A 559 -35.11 -38.18 11.33
CA LEU A 559 -36.53 -38.47 11.15
C LEU A 559 -36.77 -39.80 10.43
N ASP A 560 -36.02 -40.11 9.36
CA ASP A 560 -36.17 -41.39 8.63
C ASP A 560 -35.78 -42.60 9.50
N GLU A 561 -34.76 -42.46 10.35
CA GLU A 561 -34.41 -43.47 11.36
C GLU A 561 -35.50 -43.61 12.41
N TYR A 562 -36.02 -42.49 12.94
CA TYR A 562 -37.06 -42.52 13.96
C TYR A 562 -38.37 -43.13 13.45
N TRP A 563 -38.79 -42.79 12.23
CA TRP A 563 -39.95 -43.40 11.56
C TRP A 563 -39.74 -44.89 11.29
N SER A 564 -38.53 -45.31 10.92
CA SER A 564 -38.22 -46.73 10.73
C SER A 564 -38.40 -47.54 12.03
N LEU A 565 -38.21 -46.92 13.19
CA LEU A 565 -38.36 -47.54 14.51
C LEU A 565 -39.78 -47.48 15.08
N HIS A 566 -40.66 -46.63 14.54
CA HIS A 566 -42.01 -46.36 15.07
C HIS A 566 -43.09 -46.58 13.99
N PRO A 567 -43.59 -47.82 13.83
CA PRO A 567 -44.63 -48.16 12.85
C PRO A 567 -45.95 -47.40 13.03
N ASP A 568 -46.25 -46.97 14.25
CA ASP A 568 -47.41 -46.13 14.61
C ASP A 568 -47.38 -44.76 13.91
N LEU A 569 -46.21 -44.27 13.52
CA LEU A 569 -46.07 -43.00 12.80
C LEU A 569 -46.15 -43.14 11.28
N HIS A 570 -46.24 -44.36 10.72
CA HIS A 570 -46.19 -44.58 9.26
C HIS A 570 -47.39 -43.99 8.53
N GLU A 571 -48.49 -43.69 9.24
CA GLU A 571 -49.64 -42.98 8.68
C GLU A 571 -49.38 -41.47 8.48
N TYR A 572 -48.41 -40.88 9.20
CA TYR A 572 -48.09 -39.46 9.11
C TYR A 572 -46.96 -39.21 8.11
N PRO A 573 -47.21 -38.49 7.01
CA PRO A 573 -46.20 -38.22 6.00
C PRO A 573 -45.19 -37.16 6.46
N ILE A 574 -43.93 -37.36 6.08
CA ILE A 574 -42.87 -36.35 6.18
C ILE A 574 -42.58 -35.79 4.79
N TYR A 575 -42.67 -34.48 4.63
CA TYR A 575 -42.36 -33.78 3.40
C TYR A 575 -41.10 -32.95 3.54
N TYR A 576 -40.19 -33.13 2.58
CA TYR A 576 -39.08 -32.23 2.36
C TYR A 576 -39.43 -31.28 1.22
N ALA A 577 -39.84 -30.07 1.60
CA ALA A 577 -40.43 -29.08 0.73
C ALA A 577 -39.35 -28.11 0.20
N SER A 578 -38.78 -28.49 -0.93
CA SER A 578 -37.85 -27.65 -1.67
C SER A 578 -37.88 -28.00 -3.16
N SER A 579 -38.07 -27.00 -4.00
CA SER A 579 -37.96 -27.14 -5.46
C SER A 579 -36.56 -27.60 -5.93
N LEU A 580 -35.54 -27.50 -5.08
CA LEU A 580 -34.17 -27.95 -5.33
C LEU A 580 -33.82 -29.27 -4.63
N ALA A 581 -34.71 -29.84 -3.82
CA ALA A 581 -34.50 -31.05 -3.02
C ALA A 581 -33.78 -32.16 -3.81
N LYS A 582 -34.33 -32.54 -4.97
CA LYS A 582 -33.78 -33.63 -5.80
C LYS A 582 -32.36 -33.34 -6.29
N LYS A 583 -32.06 -32.09 -6.67
CA LYS A 583 -30.71 -31.70 -7.14
C LYS A 583 -29.73 -31.65 -5.97
N CYS A 584 -30.18 -31.14 -4.83
CA CYS A 584 -29.40 -31.08 -3.58
C CYS A 584 -28.95 -32.47 -3.15
N MET A 585 -29.86 -33.46 -3.18
CA MET A 585 -29.54 -34.84 -2.81
C MET A 585 -28.50 -35.47 -3.74
N SER A 586 -28.57 -35.20 -5.05
CA SER A 586 -27.55 -35.68 -6.00
C SER A 586 -26.15 -35.15 -5.67
N VAL A 587 -26.04 -33.91 -5.20
CA VAL A 587 -24.74 -33.32 -4.80
C VAL A 587 -24.21 -34.01 -3.55
N TYR A 588 -25.04 -34.21 -2.52
CA TYR A 588 -24.64 -34.95 -1.31
C TYR A 588 -24.19 -36.38 -1.62
N GLN A 589 -24.89 -37.06 -2.53
CA GLN A 589 -24.51 -38.41 -2.98
C GLN A 589 -23.20 -38.44 -3.77
N THR A 590 -22.85 -37.35 -4.47
CA THR A 590 -21.60 -37.26 -5.24
C THR A 590 -20.39 -37.09 -4.32
N TYR A 591 -20.56 -36.40 -3.19
CA TYR A 591 -19.47 -36.06 -2.26
C TYR A 591 -19.50 -36.89 -0.98
N ILE A 592 -19.92 -38.17 -1.06
CA ILE A 592 -19.87 -39.11 0.07
C ILE A 592 -18.44 -39.28 0.60
N ASP A 593 -17.42 -39.15 -0.25
CA ASP A 593 -16.02 -39.24 0.17
C ASP A 593 -15.59 -38.11 1.12
N ALA A 594 -16.34 -37.00 1.17
CA ALA A 594 -16.14 -35.90 2.10
C ALA A 594 -16.94 -36.05 3.41
N MET A 595 -17.64 -37.16 3.61
CA MET A 595 -18.43 -37.47 4.81
C MET A 595 -17.64 -38.32 5.81
N ASN A 596 -18.24 -38.57 6.97
CA ASN A 596 -17.65 -39.42 8.00
C ASN A 596 -17.55 -40.90 7.56
N ASP A 597 -16.74 -41.67 8.29
CA ASP A 597 -16.50 -43.08 7.98
C ASP A 597 -17.74 -43.96 8.12
N LYS A 598 -18.71 -43.55 8.96
CA LYS A 598 -19.98 -44.27 9.13
C LYS A 598 -20.77 -44.26 7.84
N ILE A 599 -20.96 -43.09 7.22
CA ILE A 599 -21.68 -42.95 5.96
C ILE A 599 -20.91 -43.58 4.79
N LYS A 600 -19.58 -43.45 4.75
CA LYS A 600 -18.75 -44.12 3.75
C LYS A 600 -18.88 -45.64 3.77
N LYS A 601 -18.96 -46.24 4.96
CA LYS A 601 -19.19 -47.69 5.11
C LYS A 601 -20.63 -48.07 4.77
N GLN A 602 -21.59 -47.27 5.19
CA GLN A 602 -23.01 -47.52 4.91
C GLN A 602 -23.33 -47.41 3.42
N SER A 603 -22.74 -46.45 2.69
CA SER A 603 -22.99 -46.21 1.27
C SER A 603 -22.60 -47.41 0.39
N ALA A 604 -21.63 -48.22 0.82
CA ALA A 604 -21.26 -49.46 0.15
C ALA A 604 -22.37 -50.53 0.19
N ILE A 605 -23.30 -50.44 1.16
CA ILE A 605 -24.43 -51.36 1.34
C ILE A 605 -25.72 -50.74 0.80
N SER A 606 -26.01 -49.51 1.23
CA SER A 606 -27.24 -48.78 0.90
C SER A 606 -27.02 -47.29 0.95
N ASN A 607 -27.59 -46.54 0.01
CA ASN A 607 -27.48 -45.09 -0.01
C ASN A 607 -28.27 -44.46 1.17
N PRO A 608 -27.60 -43.81 2.14
CA PRO A 608 -28.26 -43.25 3.32
C PRO A 608 -29.14 -42.02 3.02
N PHE A 609 -28.96 -41.37 1.87
CA PHE A 609 -29.76 -40.23 1.44
C PHE A 609 -30.93 -40.63 0.52
N LYS A 610 -31.21 -41.94 0.41
CA LYS A 610 -32.43 -42.45 -0.21
C LYS A 610 -33.42 -42.81 0.89
N PHE A 611 -34.11 -41.79 1.38
CA PHE A 611 -35.08 -41.90 2.47
C PHE A 611 -36.27 -42.77 2.09
N LYS A 612 -36.80 -43.53 3.06
CA LYS A 612 -37.94 -44.44 2.87
C LYS A 612 -39.27 -43.77 3.23
N HIS A 613 -39.24 -42.93 4.25
CA HIS A 613 -40.43 -42.32 4.86
C HIS A 613 -40.62 -40.84 4.51
N ILE A 614 -39.76 -40.29 3.66
CA ILE A 614 -39.74 -38.87 3.32
C ILE A 614 -40.06 -38.66 1.85
N ALA A 615 -41.12 -37.89 1.58
CA ALA A 615 -41.51 -37.47 0.24
C ALA A 615 -40.94 -36.09 -0.09
N SER A 616 -40.61 -35.85 -1.36
CA SER A 616 -40.21 -34.51 -1.83
C SER A 616 -41.44 -33.71 -2.27
N LEU A 617 -41.54 -32.48 -1.81
CA LEU A 617 -42.59 -31.54 -2.19
C LEU A 617 -41.98 -30.33 -2.93
N LYS A 618 -42.55 -29.92 -4.07
CA LYS A 618 -41.99 -28.83 -4.89
C LYS A 618 -42.61 -27.48 -4.58
N THR A 619 -43.94 -27.41 -4.53
CA THR A 619 -44.74 -26.20 -4.31
C THR A 619 -45.88 -26.50 -3.33
N ILE A 620 -46.51 -25.45 -2.80
CA ILE A 620 -47.69 -25.59 -1.95
C ILE A 620 -48.90 -26.15 -2.72
N ASP A 621 -48.98 -25.91 -4.03
CA ASP A 621 -50.05 -26.45 -4.89
C ASP A 621 -49.98 -27.98 -5.05
N ASP A 622 -48.78 -28.56 -4.89
CA ASP A 622 -48.56 -30.00 -4.90
C ASP A 622 -48.87 -30.64 -3.51
N PHE A 623 -49.30 -29.85 -2.54
CA PHE A 623 -49.51 -30.26 -1.14
C PHE A 623 -51.00 -30.22 -0.77
N ASP A 624 -51.59 -31.40 -0.62
CA ASP A 624 -52.89 -31.54 0.02
C ASP A 624 -52.74 -31.49 1.54
N ASP A 625 -53.12 -30.36 2.15
CA ASP A 625 -53.02 -30.13 3.60
C ASP A 625 -54.10 -30.89 4.41
N ILE A 626 -54.08 -32.23 4.32
CA ILE A 626 -55.03 -33.13 4.95
C ILE A 626 -54.36 -33.90 6.09
N GLY A 627 -54.83 -33.67 7.31
CA GLY A 627 -54.38 -34.40 8.50
C GLY A 627 -53.03 -33.94 9.06
N PRO A 628 -52.48 -34.69 10.03
CA PRO A 628 -51.20 -34.38 10.67
C PRO A 628 -50.02 -34.72 9.74
N CYS A 629 -49.04 -33.84 9.65
CA CYS A 629 -47.85 -34.05 8.82
C CYS A 629 -46.64 -33.31 9.37
N VAL A 630 -45.45 -33.68 8.89
CA VAL A 630 -44.20 -32.97 9.19
C VAL A 630 -43.67 -32.37 7.90
N VAL A 631 -43.37 -31.07 7.90
CA VAL A 631 -42.85 -30.38 6.71
C VAL A 631 -41.57 -29.62 7.04
N LEU A 632 -40.49 -30.01 6.35
CA LEU A 632 -39.22 -29.28 6.33
C LEU A 632 -39.21 -28.34 5.13
N ALA A 633 -39.23 -27.03 5.36
CA ALA A 633 -39.37 -26.03 4.29
C ALA A 633 -38.31 -24.92 4.39
N SER A 634 -37.87 -24.41 3.22
CA SER A 634 -36.95 -23.26 3.14
C SER A 634 -37.67 -21.91 3.05
N PRO A 635 -37.03 -20.80 3.48
CA PRO A 635 -35.74 -20.67 4.18
C PRO A 635 -35.86 -20.84 5.71
N GLY A 636 -34.74 -21.16 6.37
CA GLY A 636 -34.74 -21.44 7.82
C GLY A 636 -35.14 -20.28 8.74
N MET A 637 -34.97 -19.02 8.29
CA MET A 637 -35.29 -17.82 9.07
C MET A 637 -36.65 -17.19 8.71
N MET A 638 -37.42 -17.85 7.82
CA MET A 638 -38.82 -17.52 7.50
C MET A 638 -39.07 -16.07 7.02
N GLN A 639 -38.11 -15.49 6.29
CA GLN A 639 -38.27 -14.14 5.73
C GLN A 639 -39.31 -14.09 4.62
N SER A 640 -39.29 -15.08 3.73
CA SER A 640 -40.17 -15.23 2.57
C SER A 640 -40.28 -16.72 2.20
N GLY A 641 -40.97 -17.04 1.10
CA GLY A 641 -41.02 -18.39 0.53
C GLY A 641 -41.88 -19.37 1.34
N LEU A 642 -41.72 -20.66 1.02
CA LEU A 642 -42.66 -21.70 1.44
C LEU A 642 -42.73 -21.89 2.97
N SER A 643 -41.61 -21.80 3.69
CA SER A 643 -41.64 -21.87 5.16
C SER A 643 -42.44 -20.73 5.80
N ARG A 644 -42.44 -19.54 5.19
CA ARG A 644 -43.20 -18.38 5.64
C ARG A 644 -44.69 -18.54 5.33
N GLU A 645 -45.02 -18.99 4.13
CA GLU A 645 -46.40 -19.24 3.70
C GLU A 645 -47.07 -20.33 4.56
N LEU A 646 -46.39 -21.46 4.79
CA LEU A 646 -46.89 -22.53 5.65
C LEU A 646 -47.06 -22.07 7.10
N PHE A 647 -46.13 -21.27 7.61
CA PHE A 647 -46.26 -20.71 8.96
C PHE A 647 -47.47 -19.79 9.09
N GLU A 648 -47.71 -18.90 8.13
CA GLU A 648 -48.89 -18.02 8.16
C GLU A 648 -50.19 -18.83 8.12
N CYS A 649 -50.23 -19.93 7.34
CA CYS A 649 -51.38 -20.83 7.30
C CYS A 649 -51.60 -21.58 8.63
N TRP A 650 -50.53 -21.93 9.34
CA TRP A 650 -50.59 -22.84 10.48
C TRP A 650 -50.52 -22.17 11.85
N CYS A 651 -50.04 -20.93 11.94
CA CYS A 651 -49.75 -20.25 13.21
C CYS A 651 -50.99 -20.03 14.09
N THR A 652 -52.19 -19.98 13.51
CA THR A 652 -53.44 -19.68 14.22
C THR A 652 -54.09 -20.89 14.90
N ASP A 653 -53.61 -22.12 14.63
CA ASP A 653 -54.11 -23.33 15.27
C ASP A 653 -53.15 -23.83 16.35
N LYS A 654 -53.67 -23.96 17.58
CA LYS A 654 -52.93 -24.41 18.76
C LYS A 654 -52.42 -25.86 18.68
N ARG A 655 -52.97 -26.68 17.78
CA ARG A 655 -52.50 -28.05 17.55
C ARG A 655 -51.19 -28.07 16.78
N ASN A 656 -50.94 -27.08 15.94
CA ASN A 656 -49.73 -27.01 15.14
C ASN A 656 -48.51 -26.64 15.99
N GLY A 657 -47.32 -26.89 15.49
CA GLY A 657 -46.07 -26.50 16.13
C GLY A 657 -45.00 -26.14 15.10
N VAL A 658 -44.13 -25.21 15.47
CA VAL A 658 -42.94 -24.85 14.69
C VAL A 658 -41.69 -25.12 15.51
N ILE A 659 -40.75 -25.87 14.92
CA ILE A 659 -39.47 -26.24 15.56
C ILE A 659 -38.33 -25.51 14.87
N ILE A 660 -37.76 -24.54 15.57
CA ILE A 660 -36.61 -23.78 15.09
C ILE A 660 -35.33 -24.55 15.41
N ALA A 661 -34.71 -25.09 14.37
CA ALA A 661 -33.53 -25.95 14.48
C ALA A 661 -32.17 -25.24 14.26
N GLY A 662 -32.18 -24.05 13.63
CA GLY A 662 -30.98 -23.29 13.28
C GLY A 662 -30.77 -22.05 14.15
N TYR A 663 -29.62 -21.38 14.00
CA TYR A 663 -29.37 -20.11 14.67
C TYR A 663 -30.20 -19.02 13.98
N CYS A 664 -30.83 -18.14 14.77
CA CYS A 664 -31.67 -17.07 14.24
C CYS A 664 -30.99 -15.72 14.41
N VAL A 665 -30.71 -15.06 13.29
CA VAL A 665 -30.14 -13.71 13.26
C VAL A 665 -31.19 -12.68 13.66
N GLU A 666 -30.76 -11.63 14.36
CA GLU A 666 -31.61 -10.49 14.72
C GLU A 666 -32.25 -9.84 13.49
N GLY A 667 -33.49 -9.37 13.65
CA GLY A 667 -34.29 -8.80 12.56
C GLY A 667 -35.05 -9.82 11.72
N THR A 668 -34.98 -11.12 12.05
CA THR A 668 -35.72 -12.17 11.33
C THR A 668 -37.01 -12.61 12.03
N LEU A 669 -37.97 -13.17 11.27
CA LEU A 669 -39.23 -13.69 11.83
C LEU A 669 -38.96 -14.84 12.79
N ALA A 670 -38.07 -15.77 12.42
CA ALA A 670 -37.68 -16.87 13.28
C ALA A 670 -37.14 -16.39 14.64
N LYS A 671 -36.38 -15.29 14.67
CA LYS A 671 -35.91 -14.70 15.93
C LYS A 671 -37.04 -14.03 16.72
N MET A 672 -37.96 -13.35 16.03
CA MET A 672 -39.11 -12.67 16.64
C MET A 672 -40.06 -13.65 17.36
N ILE A 673 -40.40 -14.78 16.72
CA ILE A 673 -41.37 -15.73 17.29
C ILE A 673 -40.86 -16.47 18.53
N LEU A 674 -39.54 -16.53 18.74
CA LEU A 674 -38.94 -17.06 19.97
C LEU A 674 -39.24 -16.22 21.21
N SER A 675 -39.67 -14.97 21.03
CA SER A 675 -40.16 -14.12 22.12
C SER A 675 -41.64 -14.32 22.44
N GLU A 676 -42.32 -15.24 21.73
CA GLU A 676 -43.74 -15.57 21.87
C GLU A 676 -44.67 -14.33 21.81
N PRO A 677 -44.63 -13.55 20.71
CA PRO A 677 -45.52 -12.41 20.55
C PRO A 677 -46.99 -12.86 20.41
N GLU A 678 -47.95 -12.06 20.88
CA GLU A 678 -49.38 -12.37 20.76
C GLU A 678 -49.86 -12.42 19.29
N GLU A 679 -49.29 -11.54 18.44
CA GLU A 679 -49.62 -11.42 17.03
C GLU A 679 -48.35 -11.34 16.17
N ILE A 680 -48.41 -11.90 14.96
CA ILE A 680 -47.38 -11.80 13.93
C ILE A 680 -47.92 -11.07 12.70
N ALA A 681 -47.06 -10.31 12.02
CA ALA A 681 -47.41 -9.65 10.77
C ALA A 681 -47.14 -10.58 9.58
N THR A 682 -48.12 -10.73 8.69
CA THR A 682 -47.99 -11.49 7.44
C THR A 682 -47.19 -10.71 6.40
N MET A 683 -46.78 -11.39 5.32
CA MET A 683 -46.16 -10.73 4.17
C MET A 683 -47.07 -9.69 3.50
N SER A 684 -48.39 -9.88 3.58
CA SER A 684 -49.39 -8.93 3.08
C SER A 684 -49.68 -7.77 4.05
N GLY A 685 -49.10 -7.79 5.25
CA GLY A 685 -49.29 -6.77 6.29
C GLY A 685 -50.49 -7.00 7.22
N GLN A 686 -51.21 -8.12 7.06
CA GLN A 686 -52.26 -8.54 7.99
C GLN A 686 -51.63 -9.01 9.32
N LYS A 687 -52.37 -8.89 10.42
CA LYS A 687 -51.97 -9.47 11.71
C LYS A 687 -52.67 -10.80 11.96
N LEU A 688 -51.91 -11.82 12.34
CA LEU A 688 -52.41 -13.15 12.70
C LEU A 688 -52.06 -13.46 14.17
N PRO A 689 -52.97 -14.07 14.95
CA PRO A 689 -52.66 -14.49 16.30
C PRO A 689 -51.71 -15.71 16.31
N LEU A 690 -50.65 -15.65 17.10
CA LEU A 690 -49.73 -16.77 17.29
C LEU A 690 -50.26 -17.74 18.35
N LYS A 691 -50.78 -18.90 17.93
CA LYS A 691 -51.33 -19.93 18.83
C LYS A 691 -50.60 -21.26 18.77
N CYS A 692 -49.90 -21.57 17.68
CA CYS A 692 -49.11 -22.79 17.57
C CYS A 692 -47.95 -22.79 18.58
N SER A 693 -47.47 -23.98 18.98
CA SER A 693 -46.27 -24.05 19.84
C SER A 693 -45.03 -23.61 19.05
N VAL A 694 -44.13 -22.88 19.71
CA VAL A 694 -42.84 -22.44 19.14
C VAL A 694 -41.74 -23.03 20.00
N ASP A 695 -40.96 -23.94 19.41
CA ASP A 695 -39.94 -24.69 20.14
C ASP A 695 -38.55 -24.47 19.52
N TYR A 696 -37.55 -24.20 20.36
CA TYR A 696 -36.17 -24.04 19.92
C TYR A 696 -35.32 -25.25 20.32
N ILE A 697 -34.82 -25.97 19.32
CA ILE A 697 -33.91 -27.10 19.54
C ILE A 697 -32.71 -26.89 18.63
N SER A 698 -31.64 -26.33 19.20
CA SER A 698 -30.45 -26.04 18.42
C SER A 698 -29.83 -27.32 17.87
N PHE A 699 -29.88 -27.44 16.55
CA PHE A 699 -29.02 -28.31 15.77
C PHE A 699 -27.96 -27.50 15.03
N SER A 700 -27.82 -26.19 15.24
CA SER A 700 -26.77 -25.42 14.56
C SER A 700 -25.40 -26.05 14.83
N ALA A 701 -24.66 -26.35 13.77
CA ALA A 701 -23.44 -27.15 13.84
C ALA A 701 -22.21 -26.30 14.22
N HIS A 702 -22.32 -25.46 15.24
CA HIS A 702 -21.23 -24.60 15.69
C HIS A 702 -20.60 -25.16 16.95
N THR A 703 -19.42 -24.67 17.29
CA THR A 703 -18.80 -25.00 18.58
C THR A 703 -19.50 -24.31 19.75
N ASP A 704 -19.59 -25.03 20.86
CA ASP A 704 -19.95 -24.45 22.16
C ASP A 704 -18.71 -23.90 22.89
N CYS A 705 -18.93 -23.23 24.03
CA CYS A 705 -17.84 -22.62 24.79
C CYS A 705 -16.72 -23.60 25.20
N ASN A 706 -17.09 -24.85 25.51
CA ASN A 706 -16.12 -25.87 25.91
C ASN A 706 -15.30 -26.32 24.69
N GLN A 707 -15.95 -26.64 23.58
CA GLN A 707 -15.31 -27.03 22.33
C GLN A 707 -14.39 -25.95 21.79
N THR A 708 -14.82 -24.67 21.79
CA THR A 708 -13.97 -23.55 21.38
C THR A 708 -12.76 -23.41 22.31
N THR A 709 -12.97 -23.55 23.63
CA THR A 709 -11.85 -23.45 24.57
C THR A 709 -10.85 -24.60 24.40
N ASP A 710 -11.34 -25.83 24.23
CA ASP A 710 -10.50 -27.01 24.06
C ASP A 710 -9.69 -26.92 22.76
N PHE A 711 -10.31 -26.43 21.68
CA PHE A 711 -9.63 -26.15 20.42
C PHE A 711 -8.50 -25.11 20.57
N ILE A 712 -8.75 -24.01 21.28
CA ILE A 712 -7.72 -23.00 21.58
C ILE A 712 -6.62 -23.59 22.47
N ARG A 713 -6.98 -24.44 23.44
CA ARG A 713 -6.00 -25.09 24.34
C ARG A 713 -5.08 -26.05 23.59
N GLU A 714 -5.60 -26.81 22.63
CA GLU A 714 -4.82 -27.73 21.81
C GLU A 714 -3.87 -26.97 20.86
N LEU A 715 -4.35 -25.87 20.25
CA LEU A 715 -3.55 -25.07 19.32
C LEU A 715 -2.56 -24.11 19.99
N LYS A 716 -2.87 -23.62 21.19
CA LYS A 716 -2.12 -22.61 21.95
C LYS A 716 -1.72 -21.35 21.12
N PRO A 717 -2.58 -20.73 20.30
CA PRO A 717 -2.17 -19.57 19.49
C PRO A 717 -1.81 -18.37 20.39
N PRO A 718 -0.75 -17.58 20.07
CA PRO A 718 -0.46 -16.33 20.79
C PRO A 718 -1.59 -15.29 20.68
N HIS A 719 -2.23 -15.19 19.51
CA HIS A 719 -3.28 -14.22 19.23
C HIS A 719 -4.56 -14.92 18.75
N VAL A 720 -5.69 -14.60 19.38
CA VAL A 720 -7.03 -15.07 19.01
C VAL A 720 -7.91 -13.88 18.66
N ILE A 721 -8.51 -13.90 17.48
CA ILE A 721 -9.44 -12.88 17.01
C ILE A 721 -10.81 -13.54 16.89
N LEU A 722 -11.75 -13.09 17.72
CA LEU A 722 -13.13 -13.55 17.68
C LEU A 722 -13.90 -12.75 16.62
N VAL A 723 -14.58 -13.49 15.74
CA VAL A 723 -15.51 -12.97 14.72
C VAL A 723 -16.79 -13.80 14.78
N HIS A 724 -17.78 -13.46 13.95
CA HIS A 724 -19.00 -14.24 13.76
C HIS A 724 -19.69 -14.59 15.08
N GLY A 725 -20.23 -13.58 15.76
CA GLY A 725 -20.86 -13.71 17.07
C GLY A 725 -21.51 -12.40 17.49
N GLU A 726 -22.61 -12.48 18.24
CA GLU A 726 -23.28 -11.31 18.78
C GLU A 726 -22.34 -10.57 19.75
N SER A 727 -22.40 -9.22 19.76
CA SER A 727 -21.45 -8.38 20.50
C SER A 727 -21.34 -8.78 21.97
N THR A 728 -22.45 -8.93 22.68
CA THR A 728 -22.48 -9.25 24.11
C THR A 728 -21.89 -10.63 24.40
N GLU A 729 -22.32 -11.65 23.67
CA GLU A 729 -21.84 -13.03 23.80
C GLU A 729 -20.36 -13.18 23.43
N MET A 730 -19.90 -12.47 22.41
CA MET A 730 -18.50 -12.42 22.01
C MET A 730 -17.61 -11.79 23.11
N HIS A 731 -18.07 -10.72 23.78
CA HIS A 731 -17.34 -10.14 24.92
C HIS A 731 -17.33 -11.07 26.13
N ARG A 732 -18.42 -11.81 26.38
CA ARG A 732 -18.48 -12.83 27.45
C ARG A 732 -17.50 -13.96 27.18
N LEU A 733 -17.44 -14.46 25.94
CA LEU A 733 -16.46 -15.48 25.53
C LEU A 733 -15.02 -14.98 25.68
N ARG A 734 -14.73 -13.74 25.28
CA ARG A 734 -13.41 -13.12 25.50
C ARG A 734 -13.04 -13.12 26.98
N ALA A 735 -13.94 -12.69 27.87
CA ALA A 735 -13.69 -12.67 29.30
C ALA A 735 -13.47 -14.09 29.87
N HIS A 736 -14.24 -15.07 29.39
CA HIS A 736 -14.07 -16.48 29.76
C HIS A 736 -12.69 -17.01 29.36
N LEU A 737 -12.27 -16.78 28.11
CA LEU A 737 -10.99 -17.23 27.60
C LEU A 737 -9.82 -16.56 28.34
N VAL A 738 -9.85 -15.24 28.51
CA VAL A 738 -8.79 -14.52 29.24
C VAL A 738 -8.63 -15.08 30.66
N ARG A 739 -9.72 -15.27 31.40
CA ARG A 739 -9.68 -15.83 32.75
C ARG A 739 -9.17 -17.26 32.79
N LYS A 740 -9.51 -18.08 31.79
CA LYS A 740 -9.15 -19.51 31.76
C LYS A 740 -7.69 -19.77 31.40
N PHE A 741 -7.04 -18.81 30.72
CA PHE A 741 -5.64 -18.89 30.32
C PHE A 741 -4.74 -17.88 31.08
N GLU A 742 -5.26 -17.16 32.08
CA GLU A 742 -4.48 -16.17 32.86
C GLU A 742 -3.35 -16.82 33.66
N ASP A 743 -3.60 -18.01 34.22
CA ASP A 743 -2.64 -18.77 35.03
C ASP A 743 -1.72 -19.68 34.19
N ASP A 744 -1.91 -19.73 32.86
CA ASP A 744 -1.10 -20.58 31.97
C ASP A 744 0.25 -19.90 31.67
N LEU A 745 1.30 -20.32 32.37
CA LEU A 745 2.66 -19.81 32.22
C LEU A 745 3.27 -20.11 30.84
N GLU A 746 2.76 -21.11 30.10
CA GLU A 746 3.26 -21.49 28.78
C GLU A 746 2.55 -20.75 27.64
N CYS A 747 1.30 -20.31 27.85
CA CYS A 747 0.46 -19.71 26.80
C CYS A 747 0.00 -18.31 27.18
N LYS A 748 0.77 -17.29 26.77
CA LYS A 748 0.32 -15.88 26.82
C LYS A 748 -0.67 -15.59 25.70
N LEU A 749 -1.93 -15.93 25.94
CA LEU A 749 -3.05 -15.73 25.00
C LEU A 749 -3.52 -14.27 24.99
N GLN A 750 -3.56 -13.64 23.81
CA GLN A 750 -4.20 -12.33 23.62
C GLN A 750 -5.48 -12.48 22.78
N VAL A 751 -6.63 -12.12 23.37
CA VAL A 751 -7.95 -12.27 22.74
C VAL A 751 -8.52 -10.90 22.33
N TYR A 752 -8.88 -10.77 21.05
CA TYR A 752 -9.44 -9.56 20.44
C TYR A 752 -10.88 -9.77 19.96
N THR A 753 -11.69 -8.73 20.06
CA THR A 753 -13.09 -8.70 19.59
C THR A 753 -13.34 -7.46 18.72
N PRO A 754 -12.69 -7.37 17.53
CA PRO A 754 -12.81 -6.19 16.67
C PRO A 754 -14.23 -5.98 16.14
N LYS A 755 -14.68 -4.73 16.11
CA LYS A 755 -15.89 -4.32 15.38
C LYS A 755 -15.63 -4.31 13.89
N ASN A 756 -16.70 -4.31 13.08
CA ASN A 756 -16.59 -4.00 11.66
C ASN A 756 -15.75 -2.72 11.43
N THR A 757 -14.86 -2.76 10.44
CA THR A 757 -13.86 -1.74 10.07
C THR A 757 -12.72 -1.52 11.07
N GLN A 758 -12.77 -2.10 12.27
CA GLN A 758 -11.69 -2.00 13.26
C GLN A 758 -10.55 -2.97 12.92
N ALA A 759 -9.35 -2.43 12.72
CA ALA A 759 -8.16 -3.25 12.48
C ALA A 759 -7.53 -3.73 13.80
N VAL A 760 -7.07 -4.98 13.78
CA VAL A 760 -6.12 -5.56 14.74
C VAL A 760 -4.75 -5.55 14.06
N GLU A 761 -3.78 -4.86 14.66
CA GLU A 761 -2.42 -4.75 14.15
C GLU A 761 -1.48 -5.58 15.02
N LEU A 762 -0.85 -6.59 14.42
CA LEU A 762 0.06 -7.51 15.07
C LEU A 762 1.44 -7.38 14.44
N ARG A 763 2.49 -7.22 15.24
CA ARG A 763 3.86 -7.04 14.73
C ARG A 763 4.60 -8.37 14.77
N PHE A 764 5.03 -8.83 13.59
CA PHE A 764 5.85 -10.03 13.45
C PHE A 764 7.23 -9.66 12.90
N ARG A 765 8.23 -9.63 13.77
CA ARG A 765 9.63 -9.46 13.36
C ARG A 765 10.16 -10.80 12.88
N GLY A 766 10.23 -10.97 11.56
CA GLY A 766 10.90 -12.12 10.96
C GLY A 766 12.39 -11.84 10.80
N GLU A 767 13.25 -12.71 11.32
CA GLU A 767 14.65 -12.74 10.90
C GLU A 767 14.72 -13.10 9.42
N LYS A 768 15.33 -12.23 8.61
CA LYS A 768 15.50 -12.49 7.18
C LYS A 768 16.64 -13.49 6.97
N THR A 769 16.30 -14.77 6.84
CA THR A 769 17.28 -15.82 6.53
C THR A 769 17.53 -15.86 5.02
N ALA A 770 18.80 -15.68 4.61
CA ALA A 770 19.23 -15.92 3.24
C ALA A 770 19.95 -17.26 3.14
N LYS A 771 19.56 -18.10 2.17
CA LYS A 771 20.25 -19.36 1.89
C LYS A 771 21.36 -19.12 0.88
N VAL A 772 22.60 -19.45 1.24
CA VAL A 772 23.74 -19.42 0.32
C VAL A 772 23.65 -20.64 -0.60
N VAL A 773 23.81 -20.45 -1.91
CA VAL A 773 23.74 -21.51 -2.94
C VAL A 773 24.84 -21.33 -3.98
N GLY A 774 25.16 -22.38 -4.72
CA GLY A 774 26.21 -22.36 -5.76
C GLY A 774 27.62 -22.45 -5.17
N GLN A 775 28.59 -21.83 -5.85
CA GLN A 775 30.00 -21.83 -5.46
C GLN A 775 30.25 -21.19 -4.09
N LEU A 776 29.45 -20.20 -3.71
CA LEU A 776 29.52 -19.59 -2.37
C LEU A 776 29.18 -20.57 -1.23
N ALA A 777 28.55 -21.70 -1.55
CA ALA A 777 28.23 -22.77 -0.60
C ALA A 777 29.15 -23.98 -0.75
N ALA A 778 30.20 -23.90 -1.58
CA ALA A 778 31.17 -25.00 -1.76
C ALA A 778 31.91 -25.29 -0.44
N ASP A 779 32.33 -24.23 0.26
CA ASP A 779 32.93 -24.30 1.59
C ASP A 779 31.93 -23.83 2.64
N LYS A 780 31.87 -24.54 3.77
CA LYS A 780 30.99 -24.15 4.88
C LYS A 780 31.56 -22.87 5.52
N PRO A 781 30.84 -21.73 5.50
CA PRO A 781 31.35 -20.49 6.07
C PRO A 781 31.46 -20.61 7.59
N SER A 782 32.54 -20.05 8.14
CA SER A 782 32.78 -19.91 9.58
C SER A 782 32.33 -18.53 10.09
N ASP A 783 32.06 -18.38 11.38
CA ASP A 783 31.62 -17.09 11.93
C ASP A 783 32.69 -16.01 11.69
N GLY A 784 32.28 -14.85 11.18
CA GLY A 784 33.17 -13.78 10.75
C GLY A 784 33.69 -13.87 9.30
N THR A 785 33.39 -14.95 8.57
CA THR A 785 33.74 -15.05 7.13
C THR A 785 32.94 -14.03 6.32
N ILE A 786 33.62 -13.16 5.57
CA ILE A 786 32.96 -12.20 4.68
C ILE A 786 32.47 -12.94 3.43
N LEU A 787 31.15 -12.93 3.23
CA LEU A 787 30.53 -13.46 2.01
C LEU A 787 30.14 -12.30 1.10
N SER A 788 30.59 -12.34 -0.15
CA SER A 788 30.23 -11.37 -1.19
C SER A 788 29.57 -12.07 -2.37
N GLY A 789 28.39 -11.59 -2.79
CA GLY A 789 27.64 -12.20 -3.88
C GLY A 789 26.37 -11.43 -4.20
N ILE A 790 25.60 -11.96 -5.14
CA ILE A 790 24.30 -11.42 -5.52
C ILE A 790 23.22 -12.01 -4.60
N LEU A 791 22.42 -11.14 -4.00
CA LEU A 791 21.27 -11.54 -3.20
C LEU A 791 19.99 -11.47 -4.06
N VAL A 792 19.44 -12.63 -4.38
CA VAL A 792 18.21 -12.77 -5.16
C VAL A 792 17.04 -13.04 -4.23
N ARG A 793 15.98 -12.23 -4.35
CA ARG A 793 14.73 -12.42 -3.61
C ARG A 793 13.65 -12.98 -4.54
N ARG A 794 13.16 -14.19 -4.25
CA ARG A 794 11.97 -14.76 -4.90
C ARG A 794 10.84 -14.83 -3.87
N ASN A 795 9.82 -13.99 -4.02
CA ASN A 795 8.77 -13.76 -3.02
C ASN A 795 9.37 -13.34 -1.66
N PHE A 796 9.37 -14.25 -0.68
CA PHE A 796 9.94 -14.04 0.65
C PHE A 796 11.23 -14.83 0.89
N LYS A 797 11.61 -15.72 -0.04
CA LYS A 797 12.85 -16.50 0.06
C LYS A 797 14.02 -15.69 -0.50
N LEU A 798 15.08 -15.61 0.29
CA LEU A 798 16.33 -14.94 -0.08
C LEU A 798 17.39 -16.00 -0.38
N HIS A 799 18.02 -15.88 -1.54
CA HIS A 799 19.12 -16.72 -1.96
C HIS A 799 20.34 -15.85 -2.26
N MET A 800 21.49 -16.19 -1.69
CA MET A 800 22.76 -15.53 -1.98
C MET A 800 23.59 -16.46 -2.86
N MET A 801 24.07 -15.96 -3.99
CA MET A 801 24.81 -16.76 -4.98
C MET A 801 25.92 -15.95 -5.63
N ALA A 802 26.90 -16.62 -6.21
CA ALA A 802 27.92 -15.97 -7.02
C ALA A 802 27.29 -15.41 -8.31
N PRO A 803 27.81 -14.31 -8.89
CA PRO A 803 27.32 -13.78 -10.16
C PRO A 803 27.31 -14.81 -11.30
N GLU A 804 28.23 -15.77 -11.28
CA GLU A 804 28.38 -16.84 -12.27
C GLU A 804 27.25 -17.87 -12.17
N ASP A 805 26.70 -18.06 -10.97
CA ASP A 805 25.63 -19.02 -10.68
C ASP A 805 24.22 -18.47 -10.95
N LEU A 806 24.10 -17.19 -11.30
CA LEU A 806 22.82 -16.53 -11.48
C LEU A 806 21.93 -17.27 -12.50
N GLN A 807 22.52 -17.70 -13.62
CA GLN A 807 21.80 -18.42 -14.69
C GLN A 807 21.47 -19.87 -14.31
N ASN A 808 22.20 -20.47 -13.37
CA ASN A 808 21.96 -21.85 -12.92
C ASN A 808 20.76 -21.93 -11.97
N TYR A 809 20.54 -20.90 -11.16
CA TYR A 809 19.49 -20.88 -10.11
C TYR A 809 18.33 -19.93 -10.40
N THR A 810 18.43 -19.06 -11.42
CA THR A 810 17.39 -18.10 -11.79
C THR A 810 17.15 -18.09 -13.30
N SER A 811 16.02 -17.54 -13.72
CA SER A 811 15.73 -17.31 -15.14
C SER A 811 16.44 -16.08 -15.71
N MET A 812 17.29 -15.41 -14.93
CA MET A 812 18.02 -14.22 -15.37
C MET A 812 19.33 -14.65 -16.03
N SER A 813 19.61 -14.10 -17.21
CA SER A 813 20.90 -14.26 -17.89
C SER A 813 21.84 -13.11 -17.55
N ARG A 814 23.13 -13.40 -17.45
CA ARG A 814 24.16 -12.38 -17.37
C ARG A 814 24.51 -11.90 -18.78
N SER A 815 24.52 -10.59 -18.98
CA SER A 815 25.00 -9.95 -20.19
C SER A 815 26.11 -8.98 -19.83
N THR A 816 27.23 -9.05 -20.55
CA THR A 816 28.32 -8.08 -20.44
C THR A 816 28.26 -7.17 -21.66
N VAL A 817 28.41 -5.86 -21.46
CA VAL A 817 28.48 -4.89 -22.56
C VAL A 817 29.93 -4.51 -22.74
N THR A 818 30.53 -4.93 -23.86
CA THR A 818 31.87 -4.53 -24.25
C THR A 818 31.78 -3.27 -25.12
N GLN A 819 32.52 -2.24 -24.76
CA GLN A 819 32.59 -0.99 -25.51
C GLN A 819 33.85 -0.97 -26.38
N HIS A 820 33.70 -0.42 -27.58
CA HIS A 820 34.75 -0.25 -28.56
C HIS A 820 34.78 1.22 -28.99
N LEU A 821 35.95 1.85 -28.90
CA LEU A 821 36.14 3.25 -29.30
C LEU A 821 37.36 3.37 -30.21
N GLY A 822 37.12 3.80 -31.46
CA GLY A 822 38.18 4.11 -32.42
C GLY A 822 38.51 5.59 -32.39
N ILE A 823 39.79 5.92 -32.15
CA ILE A 823 40.31 7.30 -32.15
C ILE A 823 41.42 7.40 -33.18
N GLN A 824 41.34 8.37 -34.08
CA GLN A 824 42.43 8.65 -35.02
C GLN A 824 43.68 9.10 -34.26
N PHE A 825 44.84 8.50 -34.57
CA PHE A 825 46.10 8.81 -33.92
C PHE A 825 47.24 8.87 -34.95
N THR A 826 47.90 10.02 -35.05
CA THR A 826 48.97 10.30 -36.01
C THR A 826 50.30 10.62 -35.34
N ALA A 827 50.33 10.86 -34.03
CA ALA A 827 51.55 11.03 -33.26
C ALA A 827 52.37 9.72 -33.11
N ALA A 828 53.61 9.86 -32.66
CA ALA A 828 54.52 8.71 -32.50
C ALA A 828 54.01 7.74 -31.41
N PRO A 829 53.89 6.42 -31.68
CA PRO A 829 53.41 5.44 -30.70
C PRO A 829 54.24 5.39 -29.41
N ARG A 830 55.54 5.70 -29.49
CA ARG A 830 56.43 5.76 -28.31
C ARG A 830 55.99 6.84 -27.31
N SER A 831 55.52 7.99 -27.78
CA SER A 831 55.05 9.08 -26.92
C SER A 831 53.77 8.69 -26.18
N LEU A 832 52.91 7.90 -26.81
CA LEU A 832 51.68 7.40 -26.19
C LEU A 832 51.98 6.43 -25.05
N VAL A 833 52.90 5.47 -25.26
CA VAL A 833 53.30 4.50 -24.23
C VAL A 833 53.88 5.20 -23.02
N LEU A 834 54.75 6.19 -23.24
CA LEU A 834 55.34 6.97 -22.16
C LEU A 834 54.25 7.69 -21.35
N ASN A 835 53.35 8.40 -22.01
CA ASN A 835 52.28 9.15 -21.34
C ASN A 835 51.29 8.24 -20.60
N LEU A 836 50.96 7.08 -21.17
CA LEU A 836 50.10 6.09 -20.51
C LEU A 836 50.78 5.46 -19.29
N SER A 837 52.08 5.18 -19.37
CA SER A 837 52.83 4.62 -18.24
C SER A 837 52.94 5.59 -17.05
N GLN A 838 52.96 6.91 -17.30
CA GLN A 838 52.92 7.91 -16.22
C GLN A 838 51.59 7.92 -15.47
N VAL A 839 50.49 7.56 -16.13
CA VAL A 839 49.14 7.63 -15.58
C VAL A 839 48.70 6.29 -14.95
N ALA A 840 49.07 5.18 -15.57
CA ALA A 840 48.64 3.84 -15.15
C ALA A 840 49.74 2.98 -14.51
N GLY A 841 51.00 3.45 -14.52
CA GLY A 841 52.14 2.66 -14.06
C GLY A 841 52.58 1.61 -15.09
N GLU A 842 52.66 0.35 -14.66
CA GLU A 842 53.09 -0.75 -15.52
C GLU A 842 52.02 -1.06 -16.58
N LEU A 843 52.45 -1.17 -17.84
CA LEU A 843 51.58 -1.47 -18.97
C LEU A 843 51.75 -2.94 -19.36
N GLU A 844 50.65 -3.69 -19.34
CA GLU A 844 50.65 -5.10 -19.74
C GLU A 844 50.58 -5.21 -21.27
N GLN A 845 51.34 -6.14 -21.86
CA GLN A 845 51.18 -6.46 -23.27
C GLN A 845 50.00 -7.41 -23.47
N VAL A 846 49.16 -7.11 -24.44
CA VAL A 846 47.98 -7.93 -24.81
C VAL A 846 47.86 -8.02 -26.32
N GLY A 847 47.36 -9.15 -26.82
CA GLY A 847 47.22 -9.42 -28.25
C GLY A 847 48.37 -10.24 -28.82
N ASP A 848 48.21 -10.64 -30.08
CA ASP A 848 49.13 -11.54 -30.79
C ASP A 848 50.06 -10.77 -31.73
N LYS A 849 51.03 -11.48 -32.34
CA LYS A 849 51.95 -10.89 -33.35
C LYS A 849 51.26 -10.17 -34.51
N GLN A 850 49.98 -10.47 -34.77
CA GLN A 850 49.18 -9.82 -35.82
C GLN A 850 48.40 -8.59 -35.34
N ARG A 851 48.15 -8.46 -34.02
CA ARG A 851 47.40 -7.35 -33.41
C ARG A 851 48.03 -6.99 -32.06
N PRO A 852 49.23 -6.37 -32.07
CA PRO A 852 49.90 -5.98 -30.83
C PRO A 852 49.10 -4.87 -30.14
N GLY A 853 48.93 -5.01 -28.82
CA GLY A 853 48.19 -4.07 -27.99
C GLY A 853 48.77 -3.96 -26.59
N ILE A 854 48.25 -2.99 -25.86
CA ILE A 854 48.61 -2.71 -24.47
C ILE A 854 47.36 -2.66 -23.61
N ARG A 855 47.44 -3.13 -22.38
CA ARG A 855 46.37 -3.07 -21.40
C ARG A 855 46.73 -2.05 -20.32
N VAL A 856 45.81 -1.14 -20.08
CA VAL A 856 45.94 -0.02 -19.16
C VAL A 856 44.94 -0.20 -18.01
N PHE A 857 45.37 0.07 -16.78
CA PHE A 857 44.58 -0.13 -15.56
C PHE A 857 44.04 -1.57 -15.38
N GLY A 858 44.67 -2.57 -16.00
CA GLY A 858 44.20 -3.97 -15.97
C GLY A 858 42.84 -4.22 -16.66
N ALA A 859 42.24 -3.21 -17.31
CA ALA A 859 40.87 -3.27 -17.81
C ALA A 859 40.68 -2.76 -19.25
N ILE A 860 41.47 -1.77 -19.69
CA ILE A 860 41.31 -1.14 -21.00
C ILE A 860 42.36 -1.66 -21.97
N ASN A 861 41.94 -2.39 -23.01
CA ASN A 861 42.86 -2.85 -24.06
C ASN A 861 42.94 -1.79 -25.16
N ILE A 862 44.13 -1.50 -25.66
CA ILE A 862 44.38 -0.52 -26.72
C ILE A 862 45.16 -1.21 -27.83
N PHE A 863 44.63 -1.15 -29.05
CA PHE A 863 45.25 -1.71 -30.26
C PHE A 863 45.52 -0.60 -31.27
N LEU A 864 46.67 -0.66 -31.96
CA LEU A 864 46.99 0.28 -33.04
C LEU A 864 46.74 -0.37 -34.40
N GLU A 865 45.73 0.14 -35.11
CA GLU A 865 45.28 -0.38 -36.41
C GLU A 865 45.19 0.77 -37.43
N ASN A 866 46.01 0.75 -38.49
CA ASN A 866 45.92 1.72 -39.60
C ASN A 866 45.82 3.21 -39.19
N LYS A 867 46.67 3.66 -38.24
CA LYS A 867 46.65 5.02 -37.65
C LYS A 867 45.39 5.33 -36.81
N MET A 868 44.68 4.32 -36.36
CA MET A 868 43.58 4.42 -35.40
C MET A 868 43.94 3.62 -34.16
N LEU A 869 43.71 4.19 -32.99
CA LEU A 869 43.74 3.47 -31.71
C LEU A 869 42.34 2.95 -31.43
N VAL A 870 42.22 1.64 -31.29
CA VAL A 870 40.99 0.95 -30.92
C VAL A 870 41.08 0.60 -29.45
N LEU A 871 40.24 1.22 -28.62
CA LEU A 871 40.09 0.90 -27.22
C LEU A 871 38.96 -0.13 -27.06
N GLU A 872 39.19 -1.18 -26.30
CA GLU A 872 38.23 -2.25 -26.02
C GLU A 872 38.19 -2.53 -24.51
N TRP A 873 37.01 -2.41 -23.88
CA TRP A 873 36.82 -2.69 -22.46
C TRP A 873 35.40 -3.16 -22.13
N ASP A 874 35.26 -3.90 -21.03
CA ASP A 874 33.94 -4.23 -20.48
C ASP A 874 33.40 -3.06 -19.68
N SER A 875 32.22 -2.56 -20.08
CA SER A 875 31.61 -1.37 -19.50
C SER A 875 31.20 -1.59 -18.05
N SER A 876 31.67 -0.69 -17.20
CA SER A 876 31.29 -0.59 -15.79
C SER A 876 31.60 0.83 -15.30
N PRO A 877 30.97 1.31 -14.21
CA PRO A 877 31.24 2.66 -13.70
C PRO A 877 32.72 2.95 -13.42
N VAL A 878 33.52 1.91 -13.12
CA VAL A 878 34.95 2.04 -12.87
C VAL A 878 35.74 2.02 -14.18
N ASN A 879 35.47 1.04 -15.05
CA ASN A 879 36.19 0.91 -16.32
C ASN A 879 35.88 2.05 -17.29
N ASP A 880 34.66 2.59 -17.27
CA ASP A 880 34.30 3.73 -18.13
C ASP A 880 35.08 4.98 -17.72
N VAL A 881 35.33 5.18 -16.42
CA VAL A 881 36.20 6.27 -15.94
C VAL A 881 37.66 6.04 -16.32
N TYR A 882 38.14 4.79 -16.28
CA TYR A 882 39.46 4.45 -16.79
C TYR A 882 39.58 4.70 -18.29
N ALA A 883 38.56 4.35 -19.06
CA ALA A 883 38.50 4.61 -20.49
C ALA A 883 38.55 6.12 -20.77
N ASP A 884 37.75 6.94 -20.08
CA ASP A 884 37.78 8.41 -20.23
C ASP A 884 39.16 9.01 -19.92
N ALA A 885 39.82 8.50 -18.88
CA ALA A 885 41.18 8.91 -18.53
C ALA A 885 42.18 8.56 -19.65
N VAL A 886 42.10 7.34 -20.18
CA VAL A 886 42.95 6.89 -21.30
C VAL A 886 42.69 7.71 -22.57
N VAL A 887 41.43 7.98 -22.90
CA VAL A 887 41.03 8.82 -24.04
C VAL A 887 41.61 10.23 -23.90
N THR A 888 41.54 10.81 -22.70
CA THR A 888 42.11 12.13 -22.42
C THR A 888 43.62 12.16 -22.67
N VAL A 889 44.34 11.10 -22.25
CA VAL A 889 45.79 10.97 -22.51
C VAL A 889 46.09 10.83 -24.00
N ILE A 890 45.30 10.05 -24.73
CA ILE A 890 45.43 9.88 -26.18
C ILE A 890 45.26 11.22 -26.90
N LEU A 891 44.15 11.93 -26.63
CA LEU A 891 43.87 13.22 -27.26
C LEU A 891 44.94 14.28 -26.93
N LYS A 892 45.44 14.28 -25.70
CA LYS A 892 46.52 15.19 -25.30
C LYS A 892 47.84 14.87 -26.01
N THR A 893 48.15 13.58 -26.19
CA THR A 893 49.34 13.14 -26.93
C THR A 893 49.25 13.53 -28.41
N GLU A 894 48.07 13.39 -29.02
CA GLU A 894 47.82 13.81 -30.41
C GLU A 894 47.95 15.32 -30.60
N SER A 895 47.51 16.12 -29.61
CA SER A 895 47.58 17.59 -29.66
C SER A 895 48.98 18.19 -29.57
N GLY A 896 50.03 17.38 -29.34
CA GLY A 896 51.42 17.82 -29.26
C GLY A 896 51.80 18.66 -28.02
N ASN A 897 50.88 18.84 -27.06
CA ASN A 897 51.07 19.69 -25.88
C ASN A 897 51.73 18.98 -24.67
N TYR A 898 52.79 18.22 -24.90
CA TYR A 898 53.70 17.79 -23.82
C TYR A 898 55.06 18.47 -24.00
N PRO A 899 55.67 19.01 -22.93
CA PRO A 899 56.99 19.62 -23.01
C PRO A 899 57.98 18.59 -23.58
N GLY A 900 58.65 18.98 -24.67
CA GLY A 900 59.50 18.10 -25.45
C GLY A 900 60.59 17.44 -24.61
N TYR A 901 60.67 16.11 -24.69
CA TYR A 901 61.83 15.35 -24.26
C TYR A 901 62.59 14.89 -25.49
N THR A 902 63.90 15.14 -25.50
CA THR A 902 64.83 14.76 -26.57
C THR A 902 65.14 13.26 -26.53
N ASP A 903 65.24 12.67 -27.72
CA ASP A 903 65.46 11.25 -28.05
C ASP A 903 66.86 10.71 -27.69
N THR A 904 67.51 11.23 -26.64
CA THR A 904 68.85 10.77 -26.21
C THR A 904 68.72 9.67 -25.16
N PRO A 905 69.22 8.45 -25.43
CA PRO A 905 69.33 7.42 -24.41
C PRO A 905 70.28 7.91 -23.32
N ILE A 906 69.77 8.07 -22.10
CA ILE A 906 70.60 8.38 -20.93
C ILE A 906 71.43 7.13 -20.65
N GLN A 907 72.71 7.14 -21.03
CA GLN A 907 73.67 6.19 -20.49
C GLN A 907 73.96 6.59 -19.05
N VAL A 908 73.41 5.83 -18.12
CA VAL A 908 73.67 6.02 -16.70
C VAL A 908 75.07 5.48 -16.40
N ASP A 909 76.00 6.36 -16.01
CA ASP A 909 77.29 5.94 -15.49
C ASP A 909 77.08 5.20 -14.15
N ARG A 910 77.46 3.93 -14.08
CA ARG A 910 77.35 3.10 -12.87
C ARG A 910 78.07 3.71 -11.67
N LYS A 911 79.10 4.53 -11.92
CA LYS A 911 79.83 5.24 -10.86
C LYS A 911 78.96 6.31 -10.20
N HIS A 912 78.14 7.02 -10.98
CA HIS A 912 77.22 8.03 -10.49
C HIS A 912 76.09 7.44 -9.63
N VAL A 913 75.59 6.24 -9.99
CA VAL A 913 74.58 5.53 -9.19
C VAL A 913 75.12 5.16 -7.82
N ARG A 914 76.37 4.71 -7.75
CA ARG A 914 77.04 4.35 -6.49
C ARG A 914 77.22 5.55 -5.58
N GLU A 915 77.65 6.69 -6.13
CA GLU A 915 77.81 7.95 -5.38
C GLU A 915 76.47 8.47 -4.83
N CYS A 916 75.42 8.49 -5.66
CA CYS A 916 74.08 8.91 -5.24
C CYS A 916 73.49 7.98 -4.17
N LEU A 917 73.69 6.66 -4.29
CA LEU A 917 73.21 5.69 -3.31
C LEU A 917 73.93 5.88 -1.97
N PHE A 918 75.25 6.07 -2.00
CA PHE A 918 76.05 6.28 -0.79
C PHE A 918 75.67 7.57 -0.05
N GLU A 919 75.53 8.69 -0.77
CA GLU A 919 75.14 9.97 -0.15
C GLU A 919 73.69 9.97 0.35
N THR A 920 72.76 9.33 -0.38
CA THR A 920 71.36 9.23 0.07
C THR A 920 71.25 8.40 1.36
N LEU A 921 71.96 7.27 1.43
CA LEU A 921 71.96 6.43 2.64
C LEU A 921 72.63 7.14 3.83
N LYS A 922 73.68 7.93 3.59
CA LYS A 922 74.28 8.80 4.63
C LYS A 922 73.31 9.86 5.13
N ASP A 923 72.55 10.51 4.25
CA ASP A 923 71.57 11.52 4.64
C ASP A 923 70.43 10.91 5.46
N MET A 924 70.00 9.70 5.12
CA MET A 924 68.90 9.01 5.80
C MET A 924 69.30 8.43 7.16
N TYR A 925 70.48 7.82 7.28
CA TYR A 925 70.88 7.06 8.48
C TYR A 925 72.03 7.73 9.27
N GLY A 926 72.59 8.82 8.76
CA GLY A 926 73.69 9.56 9.37
C GLY A 926 75.07 9.09 8.90
N ALA A 927 76.00 10.03 8.79
CA ALA A 927 77.35 9.79 8.26
C ALA A 927 78.20 8.79 9.07
N SER A 928 77.85 8.56 10.34
CA SER A 928 78.52 7.60 11.23
C SER A 928 77.95 6.18 11.15
N ALA A 929 76.74 6.01 10.59
CA ALA A 929 76.06 4.73 10.46
C ALA A 929 76.42 3.99 9.16
N VAL A 930 76.83 4.72 8.11
CA VAL A 930 77.09 4.18 6.77
C VAL A 930 78.59 4.16 6.47
N VAL A 931 79.16 2.97 6.28
CA VAL A 931 80.59 2.76 6.03
C VAL A 931 80.78 1.93 4.78
N MET A 932 81.67 2.38 3.89
CA MET A 932 82.14 1.58 2.75
C MET A 932 83.12 0.53 3.26
N GLU A 933 82.78 -0.75 3.13
CA GLU A 933 83.68 -1.84 3.52
C GLU A 933 84.73 -2.11 2.44
N ASN A 934 84.31 -2.13 1.17
CA ASN A 934 85.15 -2.31 -0.03
C ASN A 934 84.53 -1.54 -1.21
N ASP A 935 85.24 -1.40 -2.34
CA ASP A 935 84.76 -0.72 -3.57
C ASP A 935 83.38 -1.17 -4.09
N ASN A 936 82.90 -2.34 -3.65
CA ASN A 936 81.64 -2.95 -4.07
C ASN A 936 80.66 -3.27 -2.92
N LYS A 937 80.97 -2.93 -1.66
CA LYS A 937 80.14 -3.27 -0.51
C LYS A 937 80.01 -2.12 0.48
N LEU A 938 78.77 -1.85 0.86
CA LEU A 938 78.37 -0.78 1.78
C LEU A 938 77.71 -1.40 3.01
N ALA A 939 78.21 -1.09 4.20
CA ALA A 939 77.64 -1.55 5.46
C ALA A 939 76.93 -0.40 6.17
N ILE A 940 75.74 -0.68 6.69
CA ILE A 940 74.91 0.24 7.46
C ILE A 940 74.71 -0.37 8.85
N THR A 941 74.97 0.40 9.90
CA THR A 941 74.75 -0.01 11.29
C THR A 941 73.66 0.85 11.91
N ILE A 942 72.52 0.24 12.23
CA ILE A 942 71.36 0.88 12.87
C ILE A 942 71.10 0.11 14.16
N ASP A 943 71.07 0.80 15.30
CA ASP A 943 70.80 0.19 16.63
C ASP A 943 71.62 -1.08 16.92
N GLU A 944 72.95 -1.01 16.72
CA GLU A 944 73.92 -2.12 16.87
C GLU A 944 73.74 -3.32 15.92
N LYS A 945 72.78 -3.26 14.98
CA LYS A 945 72.57 -4.29 13.96
C LYS A 945 73.17 -3.86 12.62
N LYS A 946 73.90 -4.77 12.00
CA LYS A 946 74.66 -4.51 10.77
C LYS A 946 73.96 -5.10 9.55
N VAL A 947 73.74 -4.26 8.54
CA VAL A 947 73.21 -4.65 7.23
C VAL A 947 74.24 -4.34 6.17
N THR A 948 74.47 -5.27 5.24
CA THR A 948 75.44 -5.13 4.15
C THR A 948 74.73 -5.13 2.81
N ILE A 949 75.14 -4.22 1.92
CA ILE A 949 74.61 -4.04 0.57
C ILE A 949 75.72 -4.29 -0.42
N ASP A 950 75.50 -5.20 -1.37
CA ASP A 950 76.39 -5.40 -2.52
C ASP A 950 76.00 -4.41 -3.64
N LEU A 951 76.93 -3.56 -4.05
CA LEU A 951 76.67 -2.44 -4.97
C LEU A 951 76.53 -2.86 -6.44
N ASP A 952 76.93 -4.09 -6.80
CA ASP A 952 76.81 -4.61 -8.16
C ASP A 952 75.56 -5.47 -8.37
N SER A 953 75.17 -6.25 -7.36
CA SER A 953 73.97 -7.08 -7.39
C SER A 953 72.74 -6.42 -6.74
N LEU A 954 72.94 -5.35 -5.96
CA LEU A 954 71.94 -4.73 -5.08
C LEU A 954 71.32 -5.70 -4.05
N GLU A 955 72.00 -6.82 -3.78
CA GLU A 955 71.58 -7.75 -2.73
C GLU A 955 71.88 -7.17 -1.34
N ILE A 956 70.91 -7.28 -0.44
CA ILE A 956 70.99 -6.79 0.94
C ILE A 956 70.97 -7.99 1.89
N LYS A 957 71.93 -8.03 2.82
CA LYS A 957 72.05 -9.09 3.83
C LYS A 957 72.15 -8.47 5.21
N GLY A 958 71.27 -8.88 6.12
CA GLY A 958 71.25 -8.44 7.51
C GLY A 958 70.39 -9.38 8.37
N ASP A 959 70.62 -9.33 9.68
CA ASP A 959 69.98 -10.23 10.66
C ASP A 959 68.54 -9.81 11.06
N ASP A 960 68.09 -8.63 10.63
CA ASP A 960 66.78 -8.06 10.96
C ASP A 960 65.95 -7.81 9.70
N GLU A 961 64.88 -8.58 9.51
CA GLU A 961 64.03 -8.55 8.31
C GLU A 961 63.31 -7.21 8.11
N GLU A 962 62.95 -6.48 9.17
CA GLU A 962 62.26 -5.19 9.04
C GLU A 962 63.22 -4.11 8.52
N ILE A 963 64.44 -4.09 9.05
CA ILE A 963 65.49 -3.14 8.62
C ILE A 963 65.93 -3.46 7.19
N VAL A 964 66.10 -4.75 6.85
CA VAL A 964 66.43 -5.18 5.49
C VAL A 964 65.35 -4.76 4.51
N SER A 965 64.06 -4.98 4.81
CA SER A 965 62.95 -4.59 3.93
C SER A 965 62.87 -3.07 3.72
N MET A 966 63.15 -2.27 4.75
CA MET A 966 63.14 -0.80 4.66
C MET A 966 64.28 -0.28 3.76
N ILE A 967 65.49 -0.82 3.93
CA ILE A 967 66.65 -0.47 3.10
C ILE A 967 66.42 -0.97 1.67
N GLU A 968 65.86 -2.17 1.48
CA GLU A 968 65.54 -2.74 0.17
C GLU A 968 64.53 -1.89 -0.61
N THR A 969 63.50 -1.40 0.06
CA THR A 969 62.51 -0.49 -0.55
C THR A 969 63.18 0.81 -1.01
N THR A 970 64.07 1.36 -0.19
CA THR A 970 64.83 2.58 -0.49
C THR A 970 65.77 2.39 -1.68
N VAL A 971 66.52 1.28 -1.69
CA VAL A 971 67.45 0.91 -2.78
C VAL A 971 66.69 0.66 -4.08
N LYS A 972 65.53 -0.03 -4.02
CA LYS A 972 64.67 -0.27 -5.20
C LYS A 972 64.10 1.03 -5.76
N HIS A 973 63.59 1.92 -4.91
CA HIS A 973 63.08 3.22 -5.36
C HIS A 973 64.17 4.06 -6.01
N LEU A 974 65.36 4.13 -5.41
CA LEU A 974 66.48 4.87 -5.96
C LEU A 974 66.95 4.28 -7.30
N SER A 975 67.04 2.95 -7.40
CA SER A 975 67.37 2.25 -8.64
C SER A 975 66.31 2.49 -9.72
N ALA A 976 65.02 2.50 -9.37
CA ALA A 976 63.93 2.77 -10.30
C ALA A 976 63.93 4.22 -10.82
N CYS A 977 64.35 5.19 -10.00
CA CYS A 977 64.53 6.58 -10.44
C CYS A 977 65.72 6.78 -11.39
N ILE A 978 66.70 5.88 -11.34
CA ILE A 978 67.97 6.03 -12.04
C ILE A 978 68.05 5.18 -13.32
N GLN A 979 67.31 4.07 -13.42
CA GLN A 979 67.30 3.23 -14.63
C GLN A 979 66.44 3.83 -15.76
N PRO A 980 66.91 3.81 -17.03
CA PRO A 980 66.07 4.18 -18.16
C PRO A 980 64.92 3.17 -18.35
N LEU A 981 63.72 3.67 -18.61
CA LEU A 981 62.52 2.87 -18.92
C LEU A 981 62.79 1.92 -20.10
N LYS A 982 62.55 0.62 -19.93
CA LYS A 982 62.61 -0.37 -21.02
C LYS A 982 61.40 -0.19 -21.95
N LEU A 983 61.55 0.66 -22.97
CA LEU A 983 60.54 0.86 -24.02
C LEU A 983 60.74 -0.14 -25.17
N SER A 984 60.03 -1.27 -25.15
CA SER A 984 59.94 -2.17 -26.33
C SER A 984 58.51 -2.64 -26.64
N ALA A 985 57.47 -1.91 -26.21
CA ALA A 985 56.10 -2.44 -26.17
C ALA A 985 55.17 -2.08 -27.36
N LEU A 986 55.58 -1.21 -28.29
CA LEU A 986 54.76 -0.85 -29.48
C LEU A 986 55.56 -0.75 -30.79
N THR A 987 56.73 -1.42 -30.89
CA THR A 987 57.49 -1.54 -32.15
C THR A 987 57.52 -2.95 -32.65
#